data_AF-A0A8J7EU80-F1
#
_entry.id   AF-A0A8J7EU80-F1
#
_cell.length_a   1.000
_cell.length_b   1.000
_cell.length_c   1.000
_cell.angle_alpha   90.00
_cell.angle_beta   90.00
_cell.angle_gamma   90.00
#
_symmetry.space_group_name_H-M   'P 1'
#
loop_
_entity.id
_entity.type
_entity.pdbx_description
1 polymer ?
#
loop_
_entity_poly.entity_id
_entity_poly.type
_entity_poly.pdbx_seq_one_letter_code
_entity_poly.pdbx_strand_id
1 'polypeptide(L)'
;MGFSNPVSWIEKKLQSKFLRNLGWLGSAEIFIRVFRLATTVVIARYLSETEYGLGAIVLTIHEFTSAFTRLGIAAQVIQADEKDLEELSNSAYYLNWIVFIGLFVLQSAASFPISWFYQDSRLILPICASALIYLMVPVSTIQAAYIHRENRLKVTALNNSIQLTASNLMSALLAFMGFGLWALVLPRVCSTPIWVYTYYTNHPWRPTRGFTTKRWGEISRFTKNYLGVQLLHTMREYLDYLIVGRFVGIRELGIYYFAFNAGLGISLSITKAITSALLPHLCEALPNRENFRKRYFSSLRTIAFIIIPFVLLQSTMAPFYVPIVFGAKWVEGIPVLILICLSAIPRPFIEAAGQLHVANGRPDIVLRWDLIFTVVFALGLLFGVQWGVLGVAIAVLLIHIIYMPIYVLWTTRFVFSNKGEETRIQDPVATTRALFNPIQIQNAGSGGYRPRWGSGGYYSPQRGFFDSVVWRAFIAMGVISAGIVTIVMMPRAIDLVLPRIGGMLPQSAVVSSPAPSSAPATPRPLASVTASPTPLALSPLPSPAPLPSYTSDPTPELTPPLTPTTVPSAAPRVCPEATLSPLSSADPDYVYPDGTQYYGPIEAGLPSTGQVTMVFPSGNRYDGDLQDGRRNGCGTLTFTNGRRYSGQFQNDLFNGWGEWRLESGNRYIGEFKDNKCDGIGTFIFSDGSSKSGNWQNGILADGNLTCDR
;
A
#
# COMPACT_ATOMS: atom_id res chain seq x y z
N MET A 1 -6.73 -36.07 26.07
CA MET A 1 -6.77 -34.98 25.08
C MET A 1 -5.42 -34.28 25.12
N GLY A 2 -4.50 -34.70 24.24
CA GLY A 2 -3.10 -34.27 24.26
C GLY A 2 -2.95 -32.85 23.72
N PHE A 3 -2.25 -31.99 24.47
CA PHE A 3 -1.79 -30.69 24.01
C PHE A 3 -0.90 -30.90 22.78
N SER A 4 -1.39 -30.52 21.60
CA SER A 4 -0.56 -30.40 20.40
C SER A 4 0.56 -29.40 20.69
N ASN A 5 1.80 -29.80 20.39
CA ASN A 5 3.00 -28.98 20.52
C ASN A 5 2.72 -27.56 19.95
N PRO A 6 2.81 -26.48 20.75
CA PRO A 6 2.40 -25.14 20.32
C PRO A 6 3.12 -24.68 19.06
N VAL A 7 4.34 -25.17 18.82
CA VAL A 7 5.11 -24.92 17.60
C VAL A 7 4.44 -25.52 16.36
N SER A 8 4.02 -26.78 16.40
CA SER A 8 3.36 -27.42 15.25
C SER A 8 1.94 -26.87 15.00
N TRP A 9 1.27 -26.36 16.04
CA TRP A 9 0.01 -25.62 15.91
C TRP A 9 0.23 -24.24 15.25
N ILE A 10 1.29 -23.52 15.63
CA ILE A 10 1.69 -22.24 15.02
C ILE A 10 2.10 -22.44 13.56
N GLU A 11 2.90 -23.47 13.26
CA GLU A 11 3.34 -23.81 11.89
C GLU A 11 2.16 -24.15 10.98
N LYS A 12 1.20 -24.98 11.42
CA LYS A 12 -0.02 -25.29 10.67
C LYS A 12 -0.86 -24.05 10.39
N LYS A 13 -0.91 -23.11 11.33
CA LYS A 13 -1.65 -21.86 11.16
C LYS A 13 -0.94 -20.95 10.14
N LEU A 14 0.39 -20.81 10.25
CA LEU A 14 1.26 -20.03 9.35
C LEU A 14 1.26 -20.54 7.90
N GLN A 15 1.02 -21.83 7.69
CA GLN A 15 0.87 -22.43 6.35
C GLN A 15 -0.46 -22.13 5.65
N SER A 16 -1.44 -21.51 6.33
CA SER A 16 -2.70 -21.16 5.70
C SER A 16 -2.50 -20.14 4.56
N LYS A 17 -3.17 -20.36 3.41
CA LYS A 17 -3.20 -19.43 2.27
C LYS A 17 -3.55 -18.00 2.72
N PHE A 18 -4.35 -17.88 3.78
CA PHE A 18 -4.68 -16.62 4.46
C PHE A 18 -3.47 -15.95 5.13
N LEU A 19 -2.73 -16.63 6.02
CA LEU A 19 -1.56 -16.02 6.69
C LEU A 19 -0.44 -15.69 5.71
N ARG A 20 -0.25 -16.49 4.66
CA ARG A 20 0.67 -16.16 3.57
C ARG A 20 0.27 -14.87 2.83
N ASN A 21 -1.01 -14.74 2.49
CA ASN A 21 -1.52 -13.53 1.82
C ASN A 21 -1.45 -12.29 2.72
N LEU A 22 -1.74 -12.46 4.02
CA LEU A 22 -1.58 -11.41 5.02
C LEU A 22 -0.11 -11.00 5.17
N GLY A 23 0.82 -11.97 5.15
CA GLY A 23 2.26 -11.73 5.17
C GLY A 23 2.74 -10.89 3.99
N TRP A 24 2.29 -11.20 2.76
CA TRP A 24 2.63 -10.40 1.57
C TRP A 24 2.09 -8.96 1.64
N LEU A 25 0.85 -8.77 2.09
CA LEU A 25 0.27 -7.43 2.22
C LEU A 25 0.91 -6.63 3.36
N GLY A 26 1.21 -7.29 4.48
CA GLY A 26 1.88 -6.67 5.63
C GLY A 26 3.32 -6.25 5.33
N SER A 27 4.10 -7.11 4.67
CA SER A 27 5.47 -6.78 4.28
C SER A 27 5.52 -5.66 3.24
N ALA A 28 4.61 -5.68 2.26
CA ALA A 28 4.44 -4.59 1.30
C ALA A 28 4.14 -3.26 1.99
N GLU A 29 3.18 -3.24 2.92
CA GLU A 29 2.83 -2.03 3.67
C GLU A 29 4.04 -1.49 4.45
N ILE A 30 4.76 -2.32 5.21
CA ILE A 30 5.96 -1.89 5.96
C ILE A 30 7.01 -1.28 5.02
N PHE A 31 7.31 -1.96 3.92
CA PHE A 31 8.26 -1.49 2.92
C PHE A 31 7.87 -0.12 2.35
N ILE A 32 6.60 0.03 1.96
CA ILE A 32 6.03 1.29 1.44
C ILE A 32 6.17 2.42 2.47
N ARG A 33 5.99 2.16 3.78
CA ARG A 33 6.07 3.21 4.81
C ARG A 33 7.46 3.81 4.91
N VAL A 34 8.52 3.01 4.77
CA VAL A 34 9.91 3.50 4.83
C VAL A 34 10.17 4.50 3.71
N PHE A 35 9.85 4.12 2.47
CA PHE A 35 10.01 5.02 1.31
C PHE A 35 9.13 6.27 1.42
N ARG A 36 7.88 6.10 1.85
CA ARG A 36 6.96 7.25 2.01
C ARG A 36 7.50 8.25 3.03
N LEU A 37 8.05 7.79 4.16
CA LEU A 37 8.62 8.67 5.16
C LEU A 37 9.80 9.45 4.58
N ALA A 38 10.76 8.77 3.93
CA ALA A 38 11.90 9.42 3.29
C ALA A 38 11.46 10.45 2.24
N THR A 39 10.54 10.10 1.35
CA THR A 39 9.99 11.01 0.35
C THR A 39 9.26 12.19 0.98
N THR A 40 8.50 12.00 2.06
CA THR A 40 7.83 13.10 2.76
C THR A 40 8.85 14.12 3.29
N VAL A 41 9.99 13.66 3.81
CA VAL A 41 11.09 14.52 4.24
C VAL A 41 11.68 15.29 3.05
N VAL A 42 11.97 14.61 1.93
CA VAL A 42 12.52 15.26 0.74
C VAL A 42 11.57 16.33 0.20
N ILE A 43 10.29 15.99 0.01
CA ILE A 43 9.30 16.96 -0.49
C ILE A 43 9.20 18.15 0.47
N ALA A 44 9.11 17.90 1.78
CA ALA A 44 9.02 18.97 2.77
C ALA A 44 10.27 19.87 2.77
N ARG A 45 11.47 19.35 2.46
CA ARG A 45 12.70 20.15 2.38
C ARG A 45 12.72 21.04 1.14
N TYR A 46 12.34 20.52 -0.02
CA TYR A 46 12.48 21.21 -1.30
C TYR A 46 11.28 22.06 -1.72
N LEU A 47 10.04 21.68 -1.38
CA LEU A 47 8.85 22.46 -1.76
C LEU A 47 8.62 23.62 -0.80
N SER A 48 8.15 24.74 -1.32
CA SER A 48 7.59 25.84 -0.51
C SER A 48 6.24 25.45 0.10
N GLU A 49 5.83 26.15 1.16
CA GLU A 49 4.51 25.98 1.79
C GLU A 49 3.37 26.15 0.77
N THR A 50 3.46 27.16 -0.09
CA THR A 50 2.45 27.42 -1.13
C THR A 50 2.37 26.29 -2.15
N GLU A 51 3.49 25.74 -2.62
CA GLU A 51 3.49 24.61 -3.56
C GLU A 51 2.92 23.35 -2.92
N TYR A 52 3.22 23.14 -1.63
CA TYR A 52 2.66 22.05 -0.84
C TYR A 52 1.13 22.19 -0.70
N GLY A 53 0.64 23.42 -0.47
CA GLY A 53 -0.78 23.76 -0.42
C GLY A 53 -1.51 23.61 -1.76
N LEU A 54 -0.90 24.06 -2.87
CA LEU A 54 -1.45 23.83 -4.21
C LEU A 54 -1.55 22.33 -4.51
N GLY A 55 -0.51 21.56 -4.16
CA GLY A 55 -0.53 20.12 -4.25
C GLY A 55 -1.68 19.50 -3.44
N ALA A 56 -1.90 19.98 -2.20
CA ALA A 56 -3.00 19.53 -1.35
C ALA A 56 -4.37 19.71 -2.03
N ILE A 57 -4.60 20.84 -2.71
CA ILE A 57 -5.85 21.09 -3.46
C ILE A 57 -5.98 20.08 -4.59
N VAL A 58 -4.96 19.95 -5.45
CA VAL A 58 -4.99 19.04 -6.61
C VAL A 58 -5.27 17.60 -6.16
N LEU A 59 -4.57 17.15 -5.12
CA LEU A 59 -4.73 15.81 -4.56
C LEU A 59 -6.12 15.63 -3.94
N THR A 60 -6.64 16.64 -3.24
CA THR A 60 -7.99 16.59 -2.67
C THR A 60 -9.05 16.41 -3.75
N ILE A 61 -8.98 17.18 -4.84
CA ILE A 61 -9.91 17.06 -5.97
C ILE A 61 -9.83 15.68 -6.63
N HIS A 62 -8.62 15.15 -6.77
CA HIS A 62 -8.43 13.79 -7.27
C HIS A 62 -9.05 12.74 -6.33
N GLU A 63 -8.91 12.87 -5.01
CA GLU A 63 -9.48 11.90 -4.06
C GLU A 63 -11.02 11.96 -4.01
N PHE A 64 -11.60 13.15 -4.18
CA PHE A 64 -13.03 13.31 -4.37
C PHE A 64 -13.54 12.61 -5.63
N THR A 65 -12.88 12.84 -6.76
CA THR A 65 -13.26 12.21 -8.02
C THR A 65 -12.99 10.70 -7.99
N SER A 66 -11.91 10.25 -7.34
CA SER A 66 -11.58 8.83 -7.20
C SER A 66 -12.54 8.08 -6.27
N ALA A 67 -13.30 8.77 -5.41
CA ALA A 67 -14.39 8.13 -4.67
C ALA A 67 -15.43 7.47 -5.60
N PHE A 68 -15.64 8.03 -6.79
CA PHE A 68 -16.50 7.48 -7.85
C PHE A 68 -15.83 6.37 -8.67
N THR A 69 -14.57 5.99 -8.44
CA THR A 69 -14.00 4.78 -9.05
C THR A 69 -14.18 3.57 -8.14
N ARG A 70 -14.38 3.81 -6.84
CA ARG A 70 -14.69 2.81 -5.82
C ARG A 70 -16.17 2.41 -5.84
N LEU A 71 -16.84 2.36 -7.00
CA LEU A 71 -18.29 2.14 -7.16
C LEU A 71 -18.79 0.73 -6.81
N GLY A 72 -17.95 -0.15 -6.29
CA GLY A 72 -18.33 -1.54 -6.03
C GLY A 72 -18.54 -2.41 -7.28
N ILE A 73 -18.26 -1.89 -8.50
CA ILE A 73 -18.32 -2.67 -9.76
C ILE A 73 -17.39 -3.88 -9.68
N ALA A 74 -16.16 -3.68 -9.20
CA ALA A 74 -15.23 -4.77 -8.95
C ALA A 74 -15.75 -5.76 -7.89
N ALA A 75 -16.46 -5.27 -6.86
CA ALA A 75 -17.02 -6.13 -5.81
C ALA A 75 -18.10 -7.06 -6.36
N GLN A 76 -18.94 -6.60 -7.29
CA GLN A 76 -19.92 -7.47 -7.95
C GLN A 76 -19.26 -8.54 -8.81
N VAL A 77 -18.22 -8.20 -9.59
CA VAL A 77 -17.45 -9.21 -10.34
C VAL A 77 -16.81 -10.24 -9.40
N ILE A 78 -16.29 -9.79 -8.25
CA ILE A 78 -15.73 -10.69 -7.23
C ILE A 78 -16.80 -11.63 -6.66
N GLN A 79 -18.05 -11.20 -6.54
CA GLN A 79 -19.14 -11.96 -5.90
C GLN A 79 -20.04 -12.72 -6.88
N ALA A 80 -19.92 -12.52 -8.19
CA ALA A 80 -20.80 -13.10 -9.19
C ALA A 80 -20.77 -14.64 -9.19
N ASP A 81 -21.90 -15.27 -9.51
CA ASP A 81 -21.90 -16.72 -9.77
C ASP A 81 -21.13 -17.02 -11.06
N GLU A 82 -20.48 -18.19 -11.13
CA GLU A 82 -19.62 -18.55 -12.27
C GLU A 82 -20.36 -18.50 -13.63
N LYS A 83 -21.65 -18.85 -13.61
CA LYS A 83 -22.54 -18.80 -14.78
C LYS A 83 -22.80 -17.38 -15.32
N ASP A 84 -22.78 -16.37 -14.44
CA ASP A 84 -23.10 -14.98 -14.77
C ASP A 84 -21.82 -14.13 -14.92
N LEU A 85 -20.68 -14.67 -14.48
CA LEU A 85 -19.41 -13.96 -14.34
C LEU A 85 -18.92 -13.36 -15.66
N GLU A 86 -19.02 -14.08 -16.77
CA GLU A 86 -18.57 -13.58 -18.07
C GLU A 86 -19.43 -12.44 -18.60
N GLU A 87 -20.77 -12.57 -18.56
CA GLU A 87 -21.69 -11.52 -19.02
C GLU A 87 -21.60 -10.27 -18.14
N LEU A 88 -21.51 -10.45 -16.82
CA LEU A 88 -21.33 -9.36 -15.87
C LEU A 88 -19.99 -8.65 -16.09
N SER A 89 -18.90 -9.38 -16.24
CA SER A 89 -17.56 -8.82 -16.47
C SER A 89 -17.49 -7.98 -17.74
N ASN A 90 -18.09 -8.46 -18.83
CA ASN A 90 -18.19 -7.69 -20.08
C ASN A 90 -19.03 -6.42 -19.91
N SER A 91 -20.20 -6.53 -19.26
CA SER A 91 -21.06 -5.37 -19.00
C SER A 91 -20.37 -4.33 -18.10
N ALA A 92 -19.67 -4.80 -17.07
CA ALA A 92 -18.89 -3.98 -16.14
C ALA A 92 -17.70 -3.28 -16.83
N TYR A 93 -17.03 -3.96 -17.75
CA TYR A 93 -15.92 -3.39 -18.52
C TYR A 93 -16.33 -2.15 -19.32
N TYR A 94 -17.42 -2.25 -20.09
CA TYR A 94 -17.92 -1.12 -20.87
C TYR A 94 -18.50 -0.01 -20.00
N LEU A 95 -19.17 -0.37 -18.89
CA LEU A 95 -19.63 0.62 -17.93
C LEU A 95 -18.46 1.39 -17.30
N ASN A 96 -17.35 0.70 -16.96
CA ASN A 96 -16.15 1.34 -16.45
C ASN A 96 -15.59 2.37 -17.43
N TRP A 97 -15.50 2.06 -18.72
CA TRP A 97 -15.04 3.06 -19.70
C TRP A 97 -15.90 4.33 -19.70
N ILE A 98 -17.23 4.18 -19.70
CA ILE A 98 -18.15 5.33 -19.71
C ILE A 98 -18.02 6.15 -18.42
N VAL A 99 -18.03 5.47 -17.27
CA VAL A 99 -17.89 6.14 -15.97
C VAL A 99 -16.56 6.87 -15.89
N PHE A 100 -15.45 6.21 -16.22
CA PHE A 100 -14.11 6.76 -16.05
C PHE A 100 -13.81 7.88 -17.06
N ILE A 101 -14.29 7.79 -18.31
CA ILE A 101 -14.25 8.92 -19.26
C ILE A 101 -15.10 10.08 -18.73
N GLY A 102 -16.28 9.79 -18.18
CA GLY A 102 -17.12 10.78 -17.53
C GLY A 102 -16.40 11.49 -16.37
N LEU A 103 -15.67 10.74 -15.53
CA LEU A 103 -14.86 11.30 -14.43
C LEU A 103 -13.69 12.14 -14.93
N PHE A 104 -13.01 11.71 -16.01
CA PHE A 104 -11.96 12.49 -16.65
C PHE A 104 -12.48 13.84 -17.13
N VAL A 105 -13.60 13.84 -17.88
CA VAL A 105 -14.24 15.07 -18.38
C VAL A 105 -14.73 15.92 -17.22
N LEU A 106 -15.40 15.33 -16.23
CA LEU A 106 -15.93 16.04 -15.07
C LEU A 106 -14.81 16.74 -14.28
N GLN A 107 -13.72 16.03 -13.95
CA GLN A 107 -12.62 16.61 -13.19
C GLN A 107 -11.88 17.69 -14.01
N SER A 108 -11.67 17.46 -15.32
CA SER A 108 -11.03 18.44 -16.19
C SER A 108 -11.89 19.69 -16.35
N ALA A 109 -13.21 19.55 -16.50
CA ALA A 109 -14.14 20.67 -16.55
C ALA A 109 -14.24 21.39 -15.19
N ALA A 110 -14.21 20.66 -14.07
CA ALA A 110 -14.21 21.23 -12.73
C ALA A 110 -12.93 22.00 -12.41
N SER A 111 -11.80 21.72 -13.08
CA SER A 111 -10.54 22.42 -12.86
C SER A 111 -10.66 23.94 -13.03
N PHE A 112 -11.51 24.41 -13.96
CA PHE A 112 -11.74 25.83 -14.23
C PHE A 112 -12.48 26.55 -13.08
N PRO A 113 -13.69 26.14 -12.65
CA PRO A 113 -14.35 26.77 -11.51
C PRO A 113 -13.56 26.58 -10.21
N ILE A 114 -12.80 25.50 -10.05
CA ILE A 114 -11.92 25.30 -8.88
C ILE A 114 -10.78 26.32 -8.89
N SER A 115 -10.10 26.50 -10.03
CA SER A 115 -9.05 27.51 -10.18
C SER A 115 -9.58 28.92 -9.91
N TRP A 116 -10.78 29.24 -10.39
CA TRP A 116 -11.48 30.49 -10.07
C TRP A 116 -11.78 30.63 -8.58
N PHE A 117 -12.25 29.57 -7.93
CA PHE A 117 -12.58 29.56 -6.51
C PHE A 117 -11.37 29.79 -5.60
N TYR A 118 -10.21 29.25 -5.96
CA TYR A 118 -8.94 29.43 -5.24
C TYR A 118 -8.09 30.59 -5.76
N GLN A 119 -8.53 31.29 -6.82
CA GLN A 119 -7.82 32.40 -7.45
C GLN A 119 -6.39 32.08 -7.91
N ASP A 120 -6.13 30.84 -8.33
CA ASP A 120 -4.81 30.40 -8.80
C ASP A 120 -4.92 29.55 -10.07
N SER A 121 -4.42 30.08 -11.19
CA SER A 121 -4.45 29.44 -12.51
C SER A 121 -3.51 28.23 -12.61
N ARG A 122 -2.52 28.11 -11.71
CA ARG A 122 -1.58 26.98 -11.68
C ARG A 122 -2.27 25.65 -11.33
N LEU A 123 -3.50 25.67 -10.84
CA LEU A 123 -4.29 24.47 -10.49
C LEU A 123 -4.88 23.74 -11.70
N ILE A 124 -5.13 24.43 -12.81
CA ILE A 124 -5.89 23.87 -13.94
C ILE A 124 -5.18 22.63 -14.51
N LEU A 125 -3.95 22.80 -14.99
CA LEU A 125 -3.20 21.72 -15.65
C LEU A 125 -2.93 20.52 -14.72
N PRO A 126 -2.51 20.69 -13.46
CA PRO A 126 -2.32 19.56 -12.54
C PRO A 126 -3.61 18.79 -12.23
N ILE A 127 -4.75 19.47 -12.11
CA ILE A 127 -6.06 18.81 -11.93
C ILE A 127 -6.40 17.98 -13.18
N CYS A 128 -6.24 18.54 -14.39
CA CYS A 128 -6.44 17.79 -15.64
C CYS A 128 -5.46 16.61 -15.79
N ALA A 129 -4.19 16.82 -15.44
CA ALA A 129 -3.16 15.78 -15.53
C ALA A 129 -3.46 14.60 -14.58
N SER A 130 -3.88 14.87 -13.34
CA SER A 130 -4.28 13.79 -12.42
C SER A 130 -5.55 13.05 -12.88
N ALA A 131 -6.39 13.67 -13.71
CA ALA A 131 -7.56 13.02 -14.29
C ALA A 131 -7.19 11.98 -15.36
N LEU A 132 -6.00 12.07 -15.98
CA LEU A 132 -5.54 11.08 -16.98
C LEU A 132 -5.46 9.65 -16.42
N ILE A 133 -5.32 9.51 -15.10
CA ILE A 133 -5.38 8.23 -14.38
C ILE A 133 -6.67 7.48 -14.76
N TYR A 134 -7.80 8.18 -14.88
CA TYR A 134 -9.08 7.57 -15.19
C TYR A 134 -9.15 6.99 -16.61
N LEU A 135 -8.31 7.44 -17.54
CA LEU A 135 -8.26 6.87 -18.89
C LEU A 135 -7.42 5.59 -18.97
N MET A 136 -6.59 5.34 -17.96
CA MET A 136 -5.67 4.18 -17.92
C MET A 136 -6.27 3.02 -17.11
N VAL A 137 -6.82 3.32 -15.93
CA VAL A 137 -7.34 2.32 -15.00
C VAL A 137 -8.38 1.34 -15.59
N PRO A 138 -9.41 1.75 -16.36
CA PRO A 138 -10.47 0.84 -16.80
C PRO A 138 -9.96 -0.37 -17.60
N VAL A 139 -8.80 -0.25 -18.26
CA VAL A 139 -8.12 -1.33 -19.02
C VAL A 139 -7.95 -2.61 -18.20
N SER A 140 -7.65 -2.48 -16.90
CA SER A 140 -7.28 -3.61 -16.04
C SER A 140 -8.18 -3.78 -14.80
N THR A 141 -9.26 -3.01 -14.69
CA THR A 141 -10.20 -3.06 -13.55
C THR A 141 -10.82 -4.44 -13.35
N ILE A 142 -11.26 -5.09 -14.43
CA ILE A 142 -11.90 -6.40 -14.38
C ILE A 142 -10.86 -7.48 -14.04
N GLN A 143 -9.68 -7.42 -14.63
CA GLN A 143 -8.57 -8.32 -14.34
C GLN A 143 -8.15 -8.23 -12.87
N ALA A 144 -8.11 -7.02 -12.31
CA ALA A 144 -7.90 -6.82 -10.88
C ALA A 144 -9.00 -7.49 -10.04
N ALA A 145 -10.27 -7.36 -10.44
CA ALA A 145 -11.39 -8.02 -9.77
C ALA A 145 -11.26 -9.56 -9.81
N TYR A 146 -10.88 -10.15 -10.94
CA TYR A 146 -10.61 -11.59 -11.04
C TYR A 146 -9.44 -12.02 -10.13
N ILE A 147 -8.31 -11.31 -10.14
CA ILE A 147 -7.16 -11.62 -9.28
C ILE A 147 -7.54 -11.58 -7.79
N HIS A 148 -8.40 -10.63 -7.41
CA HIS A 148 -8.96 -10.54 -6.07
C HIS A 148 -9.89 -11.73 -5.76
N ARG A 149 -10.78 -12.10 -6.69
CA ARG A 149 -11.68 -13.26 -6.58
C ARG A 149 -10.91 -14.58 -6.41
N GLU A 150 -9.83 -14.77 -7.17
CA GLU A 150 -8.93 -15.92 -7.10
C GLU A 150 -8.06 -15.96 -5.82
N ASN A 151 -8.15 -14.89 -5.01
CA ASN A 151 -7.37 -14.69 -3.79
C ASN A 151 -5.85 -14.74 -4.05
N ARG A 152 -5.40 -14.18 -5.18
CA ARG A 152 -4.00 -14.07 -5.60
C ARG A 152 -3.35 -12.76 -5.10
N LEU A 153 -3.49 -12.51 -3.81
CA LEU A 153 -3.08 -11.25 -3.18
C LEU A 153 -1.57 -10.94 -3.25
N LYS A 154 -0.72 -11.93 -3.57
CA LYS A 154 0.69 -11.70 -3.90
C LYS A 154 0.86 -10.73 -5.09
N VAL A 155 0.03 -10.87 -6.14
CA VAL A 155 0.08 -9.98 -7.32
C VAL A 155 -0.27 -8.56 -6.91
N THR A 156 -1.36 -8.39 -6.14
CA THR A 156 -1.78 -7.10 -5.57
C THR A 156 -0.71 -6.49 -4.68
N ALA A 157 -0.10 -7.28 -3.78
CA ALA A 157 0.95 -6.82 -2.88
C ALA A 157 2.18 -6.32 -3.64
N LEU A 158 2.68 -7.13 -4.58
CA LEU A 158 3.84 -6.77 -5.40
C LEU A 158 3.57 -5.53 -6.26
N ASN A 159 2.39 -5.48 -6.90
CA ASN A 159 1.94 -4.32 -7.65
C ASN A 159 1.99 -3.04 -6.82
N ASN A 160 1.36 -3.05 -5.64
CA ASN A 160 1.29 -1.89 -4.77
C ASN A 160 2.70 -1.48 -4.30
N SER A 161 3.55 -2.43 -3.94
CA SER A 161 4.94 -2.14 -3.56
C SER A 161 5.72 -1.46 -4.69
N ILE A 162 5.68 -2.01 -5.90
CA ILE A 162 6.42 -1.44 -7.06
C ILE A 162 5.85 -0.07 -7.42
N GLN A 163 4.53 0.05 -7.55
CA GLN A 163 3.87 1.29 -7.93
C GLN A 163 4.14 2.42 -6.94
N LEU A 164 3.91 2.19 -5.64
CA LEU A 164 4.10 3.22 -4.62
C LEU A 164 5.58 3.57 -4.44
N THR A 165 6.48 2.61 -4.57
CA THR A 165 7.93 2.89 -4.49
C THR A 165 8.38 3.72 -5.69
N ALA A 166 7.98 3.35 -6.91
CA ALA A 166 8.26 4.12 -8.11
C ALA A 166 7.69 5.55 -8.01
N SER A 167 6.45 5.69 -7.53
CA SER A 167 5.83 7.00 -7.28
C SER A 167 6.58 7.82 -6.23
N ASN A 168 6.99 7.22 -5.11
CA ASN A 168 7.70 7.92 -4.03
C ASN A 168 9.10 8.36 -4.46
N LEU A 169 9.84 7.52 -5.20
CA LEU A 169 11.15 7.85 -5.74
C LEU A 169 11.06 8.96 -6.79
N MET A 170 10.10 8.86 -7.71
CA MET A 170 9.85 9.91 -8.70
C MET A 170 9.45 11.22 -8.04
N SER A 171 8.63 11.18 -6.99
CA SER A 171 8.22 12.38 -6.24
C SER A 171 9.41 13.06 -5.58
N ALA A 172 10.29 12.29 -4.94
CA ALA A 172 11.52 12.81 -4.35
C ALA A 172 12.46 13.41 -5.41
N LEU A 173 12.62 12.74 -6.55
CA LEU A 173 13.45 13.22 -7.66
C LEU A 173 12.92 14.53 -8.24
N LEU A 174 11.62 14.60 -8.54
CA LEU A 174 10.99 15.82 -9.06
C LEU A 174 11.03 16.98 -8.07
N ALA A 175 10.87 16.70 -6.77
CA ALA A 175 11.02 17.70 -5.72
C ALA A 175 12.44 18.26 -5.70
N PHE A 176 13.45 17.38 -5.76
CA PHE A 176 14.86 17.77 -5.84
C PHE A 176 15.17 18.60 -7.09
N MET A 177 14.57 18.25 -8.24
CA MET A 177 14.70 18.98 -9.51
C MET A 177 13.91 20.30 -9.56
N GLY A 178 13.20 20.68 -8.49
CA GLY A 178 12.48 21.95 -8.42
C GLY A 178 11.17 22.00 -9.23
N PHE A 179 10.52 20.86 -9.48
CA PHE A 179 9.23 20.82 -10.20
C PHE A 179 8.03 21.35 -9.39
N GLY A 180 8.26 21.81 -8.16
CA GLY A 180 7.23 22.38 -7.30
C GLY A 180 6.06 21.42 -7.06
N LEU A 181 4.82 21.90 -7.22
CA LEU A 181 3.61 21.10 -7.02
C LEU A 181 3.56 19.85 -7.92
N TRP A 182 4.21 19.85 -9.09
CA TRP A 182 4.19 18.71 -10.00
C TRP A 182 4.89 17.48 -9.42
N ALA A 183 5.80 17.68 -8.46
CA ALA A 183 6.41 16.60 -7.69
C ALA A 183 5.37 15.78 -6.90
N LEU A 184 4.18 16.33 -6.62
CA LEU A 184 3.08 15.63 -5.93
C LEU A 184 2.09 14.97 -6.90
N VAL A 185 2.06 15.41 -8.16
CA VAL A 185 1.02 15.06 -9.14
C VAL A 185 1.51 14.05 -10.18
N LEU A 186 2.62 14.37 -10.87
CA LEU A 186 3.14 13.52 -11.95
C LEU A 186 3.47 12.09 -11.51
N PRO A 187 4.06 11.83 -10.33
CA PRO A 187 4.40 10.47 -9.94
C PRO A 187 3.20 9.52 -9.88
N ARG A 188 2.02 10.00 -9.50
CA ARG A 188 0.79 9.19 -9.48
C ARG A 188 0.34 8.82 -10.90
N VAL A 189 0.41 9.79 -11.82
CA VAL A 189 0.06 9.58 -13.23
C VAL A 189 1.05 8.61 -13.88
N CYS A 190 2.36 8.86 -13.74
CA CYS A 190 3.42 8.06 -14.36
C CYS A 190 3.53 6.64 -13.79
N SER A 191 3.11 6.41 -12.53
CA SER A 191 3.11 5.08 -11.92
C SER A 191 1.81 4.29 -12.18
N THR A 192 0.74 4.92 -12.70
CA THR A 192 -0.52 4.21 -13.03
C THR A 192 -0.36 3.14 -14.12
N PRO A 193 0.43 3.34 -15.19
CA PRO A 193 0.71 2.29 -16.18
C PRO A 193 1.28 1.00 -15.59
N ILE A 194 2.07 1.08 -14.50
CA ILE A 194 2.58 -0.10 -13.78
C ILE A 194 1.41 -0.94 -13.28
N TRP A 195 0.42 -0.30 -12.66
CA TRP A 195 -0.79 -0.97 -12.18
C TRP A 195 -1.56 -1.64 -13.31
N VAL A 196 -1.78 -0.91 -14.41
CA VAL A 196 -2.48 -1.43 -15.59
C VAL A 196 -1.74 -2.65 -16.13
N TYR A 197 -0.43 -2.53 -16.36
CA TYR A 197 0.42 -3.59 -16.90
C TYR A 197 0.42 -4.84 -16.02
N THR A 198 0.63 -4.68 -14.71
CA THR A 198 0.69 -5.82 -13.79
C THR A 198 -0.61 -6.61 -13.79
N TYR A 199 -1.78 -5.97 -13.64
CA TYR A 199 -3.05 -6.70 -13.64
C TYR A 199 -3.40 -7.25 -15.03
N TYR A 200 -3.10 -6.52 -16.10
CA TYR A 200 -3.40 -6.96 -17.48
C TYR A 200 -2.63 -8.23 -17.86
N THR A 201 -1.36 -8.32 -17.46
CA THR A 201 -0.48 -9.47 -17.76
C THR A 201 -0.72 -10.65 -16.83
N ASN A 202 -1.14 -10.40 -15.59
CA ASN A 202 -1.31 -11.46 -14.59
C ASN A 202 -2.68 -12.15 -14.64
N HIS A 203 -3.61 -11.72 -15.50
CA HIS A 203 -4.89 -12.39 -15.69
C HIS A 203 -5.26 -12.50 -17.17
N PRO A 204 -5.70 -13.67 -17.67
CA PRO A 204 -5.96 -13.89 -19.09
C PRO A 204 -7.26 -13.29 -19.60
N TRP A 205 -8.22 -12.95 -18.72
CA TRP A 205 -9.52 -12.43 -19.14
C TRP A 205 -9.39 -11.18 -20.02
N ARG A 206 -10.17 -11.14 -21.10
CA ARG A 206 -10.28 -10.04 -22.05
C ARG A 206 -11.76 -9.80 -22.36
N PRO A 207 -12.18 -8.56 -22.66
CA PRO A 207 -13.54 -8.29 -23.08
C PRO A 207 -13.85 -9.01 -24.39
N THR A 208 -15.04 -9.57 -24.49
CA THR A 208 -15.54 -10.19 -25.73
C THR A 208 -15.85 -9.10 -26.76
N ARG A 209 -15.79 -9.46 -28.05
CA ARG A 209 -16.07 -8.53 -29.14
C ARG A 209 -17.58 -8.22 -29.18
N GLY A 210 -18.01 -7.20 -28.43
CA GLY A 210 -19.38 -6.69 -28.48
C GLY A 210 -19.72 -5.81 -27.29
N PHE A 211 -20.07 -4.54 -27.55
CA PHE A 211 -20.58 -3.65 -26.52
C PHE A 211 -21.88 -4.22 -25.90
N THR A 212 -21.93 -4.31 -24.58
CA THR A 212 -23.08 -4.87 -23.86
C THR A 212 -23.48 -4.01 -22.66
N THR A 213 -24.79 -3.82 -22.50
CA THR A 213 -25.41 -3.06 -21.40
C THR A 213 -26.32 -3.92 -20.52
N LYS A 214 -26.44 -5.23 -20.82
CA LYS A 214 -27.44 -6.14 -20.23
C LYS A 214 -27.52 -6.06 -18.71
N ARG A 215 -26.38 -5.97 -18.02
CA ARG A 215 -26.30 -5.99 -16.56
C ARG A 215 -26.16 -4.60 -15.92
N TRP A 216 -26.23 -3.50 -16.66
CA TRP A 216 -26.04 -2.16 -16.08
C TRP A 216 -27.08 -1.79 -15.01
N GLY A 217 -28.33 -2.21 -15.18
CA GLY A 217 -29.37 -2.00 -14.17
C GLY A 217 -29.09 -2.72 -12.85
N GLU A 218 -28.55 -3.93 -12.93
CA GLU A 218 -28.11 -4.71 -11.78
C GLU A 218 -26.89 -4.06 -11.10
N ILE A 219 -25.92 -3.61 -11.89
CA ILE A 219 -24.71 -2.97 -11.40
C ILE A 219 -25.03 -1.65 -10.69
N SER A 220 -25.76 -0.76 -11.35
CA SER A 220 -26.10 0.57 -10.81
C SER A 220 -26.89 0.52 -9.51
N ARG A 221 -27.80 -0.46 -9.35
CA ARG A 221 -28.61 -0.62 -8.13
C ARG A 221 -27.74 -0.96 -6.92
N PHE A 222 -26.73 -1.82 -7.09
CA PHE A 222 -25.77 -2.16 -6.04
C PHE A 222 -24.86 -0.97 -5.70
N THR A 223 -24.36 -0.30 -6.73
CA THR A 223 -23.42 0.81 -6.62
C THR A 223 -24.00 2.02 -5.88
N LYS A 224 -25.28 2.36 -6.06
CA LYS A 224 -25.88 3.60 -5.51
C LYS A 224 -25.73 3.72 -3.99
N ASN A 225 -25.97 2.64 -3.25
CA ASN A 225 -25.88 2.68 -1.78
C ASN A 225 -24.43 2.72 -1.30
N TYR A 226 -23.52 2.01 -1.99
CA TYR A 226 -22.11 2.00 -1.67
C TYR A 226 -21.44 3.36 -1.92
N LEU A 227 -21.82 4.01 -3.01
CA LEU A 227 -21.30 5.33 -3.38
C LEU A 227 -21.61 6.39 -2.32
N GLY A 228 -22.83 6.39 -1.75
CA GLY A 228 -23.20 7.36 -0.72
C GLY A 228 -22.32 7.27 0.54
N VAL A 229 -22.02 6.04 1.00
CA VAL A 229 -21.11 5.80 2.13
C VAL A 229 -19.70 6.30 1.78
N GLN A 230 -19.20 5.94 0.60
CA GLN A 230 -17.85 6.30 0.18
C GLN A 230 -17.68 7.82 0.03
N LEU A 231 -18.69 8.51 -0.52
CA LEU A 231 -18.67 9.97 -0.66
C LEU A 231 -18.72 10.67 0.71
N LEU A 232 -19.54 10.20 1.65
CA LEU A 232 -19.56 10.76 3.01
C LEU A 232 -18.22 10.58 3.72
N HIS A 233 -17.58 9.42 3.55
CA HIS A 233 -16.25 9.17 4.09
C HIS A 233 -15.20 10.10 3.46
N THR A 234 -15.14 10.17 2.12
CA THR A 234 -14.21 11.05 1.41
C THR A 234 -14.45 12.52 1.75
N MET A 235 -15.70 12.95 1.91
CA MET A 235 -16.03 14.30 2.40
C MET A 235 -15.35 14.57 3.73
N ARG A 236 -15.53 13.71 4.74
CA ARG A 236 -14.94 13.96 6.06
C ARG A 236 -13.41 13.93 6.08
N GLU A 237 -12.78 13.15 5.22
CA GLU A 237 -11.32 13.00 5.19
C GLU A 237 -10.61 14.23 4.59
N TYR A 238 -11.29 14.99 3.73
CA TYR A 238 -10.66 16.10 2.99
C TYR A 238 -11.39 17.45 3.07
N LEU A 239 -12.52 17.53 3.77
CA LEU A 239 -13.31 18.77 3.87
C LEU A 239 -12.55 19.90 4.56
N ASP A 240 -11.71 19.58 5.55
CA ASP A 240 -10.86 20.54 6.24
C ASP A 240 -9.85 21.20 5.29
N TYR A 241 -9.23 20.44 4.38
CA TYR A 241 -8.34 21.00 3.35
C TYR A 241 -9.05 21.99 2.42
N LEU A 242 -10.27 21.66 1.99
CA LEU A 242 -11.04 22.55 1.12
C LEU A 242 -11.36 23.88 1.83
N ILE A 243 -11.79 23.78 3.10
CA ILE A 243 -12.15 24.94 3.93
C ILE A 243 -10.91 25.79 4.23
N VAL A 244 -9.80 25.19 4.68
CA VAL A 244 -8.56 25.91 4.98
C VAL A 244 -8.02 26.62 3.73
N GLY A 245 -7.95 25.92 2.60
CA GLY A 245 -7.43 26.51 1.36
C GLY A 245 -8.23 27.73 0.90
N ARG A 246 -9.55 27.73 1.12
CA ARG A 246 -10.41 28.82 0.63
C ARG A 246 -10.47 30.00 1.58
N PHE A 247 -10.66 29.75 2.87
CA PHE A 247 -10.99 30.78 3.84
C PHE A 247 -9.77 31.28 4.61
N VAL A 248 -8.69 30.49 4.69
CA VAL A 248 -7.46 30.90 5.37
C VAL A 248 -6.36 31.22 4.34
N GLY A 249 -6.17 30.36 3.34
CA GLY A 249 -5.27 30.60 2.22
C GLY A 249 -4.40 29.39 1.86
N ILE A 250 -3.78 29.45 0.68
CA ILE A 250 -3.03 28.33 0.10
C ILE A 250 -1.73 28.03 0.87
N ARG A 251 -1.00 29.06 1.33
CA ARG A 251 0.20 28.88 2.17
C ARG A 251 -0.14 28.13 3.46
N GLU A 252 -1.18 28.59 4.14
CA GLU A 252 -1.67 28.02 5.40
C GLU A 252 -2.17 26.59 5.20
N LEU A 253 -2.85 26.31 4.08
CA LEU A 253 -3.19 24.95 3.69
C LEU A 253 -1.94 24.08 3.52
N GLY A 254 -0.84 24.62 3.01
CA GLY A 254 0.44 23.92 2.92
C GLY A 254 0.95 23.48 4.29
N ILE A 255 0.95 24.38 5.28
CA ILE A 255 1.34 24.09 6.66
C ILE A 255 0.40 23.03 7.28
N TYR A 256 -0.91 23.19 7.10
CA TYR A 256 -1.91 22.26 7.60
C TYR A 256 -1.80 20.86 6.96
N TYR A 257 -1.63 20.80 5.65
CA TYR A 257 -1.46 19.56 4.89
C TYR A 257 -0.14 18.87 5.26
N PHE A 258 0.93 19.63 5.51
CA PHE A 258 2.18 19.09 6.07
C PHE A 258 1.96 18.46 7.43
N ALA A 259 1.28 19.16 8.34
CA ALA A 259 1.01 18.66 9.69
C ALA A 259 0.28 17.31 9.68
N PHE A 260 -0.69 17.14 8.78
CA PHE A 260 -1.40 15.86 8.59
C PHE A 260 -0.50 14.76 8.04
N ASN A 261 0.23 15.03 6.95
CA ASN A 261 1.06 14.01 6.29
C ASN A 261 2.28 13.60 7.11
N ALA A 262 2.93 14.55 7.77
CA ALA A 262 4.09 14.30 8.62
C ALA A 262 3.68 13.61 9.93
N GLY A 263 2.52 13.96 10.50
CA GLY A 263 2.05 13.43 11.78
C GLY A 263 1.33 12.09 11.68
N LEU A 264 0.25 11.98 10.89
CA LEU A 264 -0.68 10.85 11.02
C LEU A 264 -0.26 9.57 10.32
N GLY A 265 0.79 9.64 9.50
CA GLY A 265 1.18 8.54 8.62
C GLY A 265 1.41 7.21 9.33
N ILE A 266 2.06 7.23 10.50
CA ILE A 266 2.38 6.00 11.26
C ILE A 266 1.19 5.57 12.11
N SER A 267 0.53 6.51 12.81
CA SER A 267 -0.61 6.23 13.68
C SER A 267 -1.77 5.58 12.93
N LEU A 268 -2.08 6.06 11.71
CA LEU A 268 -3.11 5.47 10.85
C LEU A 268 -2.75 4.07 10.35
N SER A 269 -1.45 3.79 10.19
CA SER A 269 -0.98 2.45 9.77
C SER A 269 -1.21 1.43 10.88
N ILE A 270 -0.85 1.78 12.12
CA ILE A 270 -1.09 0.95 13.30
C ILE A 270 -2.60 0.76 13.49
N THR A 271 -3.37 1.83 13.34
CA THR A 271 -4.85 1.78 13.42
C THR A 271 -5.43 0.78 12.41
N LYS A 272 -5.08 0.90 11.12
CA LYS A 272 -5.55 -0.01 10.06
C LYS A 272 -5.15 -1.47 10.32
N ALA A 273 -3.93 -1.70 10.81
CA ALA A 273 -3.47 -3.04 11.15
C ALA A 273 -4.35 -3.68 12.24
N ILE A 274 -4.62 -2.94 13.33
CA ILE A 274 -5.45 -3.43 14.43
C ILE A 274 -6.90 -3.63 14.00
N THR A 275 -7.49 -2.67 13.29
CA THR A 275 -8.92 -2.70 12.94
C THR A 275 -9.23 -3.73 11.85
N SER A 276 -8.27 -4.05 10.96
CA SER A 276 -8.44 -5.09 9.93
C SER A 276 -8.63 -6.50 10.51
N ALA A 277 -8.05 -6.78 11.68
CA ALA A 277 -8.16 -8.06 12.38
C ALA A 277 -9.36 -8.16 13.33
N LEU A 278 -10.01 -7.03 13.64
CA LEU A 278 -11.00 -6.94 14.71
C LEU A 278 -12.35 -7.57 14.31
N LEU A 279 -12.85 -7.33 13.10
CA LEU A 279 -14.15 -7.86 12.68
C LEU A 279 -14.19 -9.41 12.71
N PRO A 280 -13.23 -10.16 12.13
CA PRO A 280 -13.20 -11.62 12.26
C PRO A 280 -13.13 -12.09 13.72
N HIS A 281 -12.32 -11.40 14.55
CA HIS A 281 -12.17 -11.72 15.97
C HIS A 281 -13.49 -11.60 16.76
N LEU A 282 -14.33 -10.62 16.39
CA LEU A 282 -15.66 -10.43 16.94
C LEU A 282 -16.65 -11.49 16.43
N CYS A 283 -16.66 -11.76 15.12
CA CYS A 283 -17.57 -12.72 14.51
C CYS A 283 -17.45 -14.14 15.09
N GLU A 284 -16.24 -14.59 15.40
CA GLU A 284 -16.00 -15.88 16.05
C GLU A 284 -16.68 -16.04 17.42
N ALA A 285 -16.93 -14.94 18.13
CA ALA A 285 -17.53 -14.97 19.45
C ALA A 285 -19.04 -14.71 19.44
N LEU A 286 -19.65 -14.45 18.28
CA LEU A 286 -21.10 -14.22 18.16
C LEU A 286 -21.98 -15.25 18.88
N PRO A 287 -21.67 -16.57 18.88
CA PRO A 287 -22.53 -17.55 19.54
C PRO A 287 -22.68 -17.34 21.05
N ASN A 288 -21.65 -16.81 21.73
CA ASN A 288 -21.66 -16.60 23.17
C ASN A 288 -21.58 -15.10 23.50
N ARG A 289 -22.68 -14.53 23.98
CA ARG A 289 -22.80 -13.08 24.28
C ARG A 289 -21.78 -12.58 25.30
N GLU A 290 -21.47 -13.37 26.33
CA GLU A 290 -20.49 -12.99 27.34
C GLU A 290 -19.08 -12.95 26.75
N ASN A 291 -18.72 -13.98 25.98
CA ASN A 291 -17.44 -14.02 25.27
C ASN A 291 -17.34 -12.91 24.22
N PHE A 292 -18.40 -12.64 23.47
CA PHE A 292 -18.49 -11.56 22.48
C PHE A 292 -18.21 -10.19 23.11
N ARG A 293 -18.91 -9.91 24.23
CA ARG A 293 -18.70 -8.69 25.03
C ARG A 293 -17.27 -8.62 25.53
N LYS A 294 -16.75 -9.70 26.12
CA LYS A 294 -15.39 -9.77 26.67
C LYS A 294 -14.33 -9.51 25.60
N ARG A 295 -14.46 -10.11 24.40
CA ARG A 295 -13.56 -9.87 23.27
C ARG A 295 -13.58 -8.43 22.81
N TYR A 296 -14.77 -7.84 22.61
CA TYR A 296 -14.89 -6.43 22.22
C TYR A 296 -14.16 -5.49 23.18
N PHE A 297 -14.44 -5.58 24.48
CA PHE A 297 -13.78 -4.73 25.48
C PHE A 297 -12.28 -5.03 25.62
N SER A 298 -11.87 -6.29 25.47
CA SER A 298 -10.45 -6.64 25.43
C SER A 298 -9.76 -5.97 24.25
N SER A 299 -10.38 -5.95 23.06
CA SER A 299 -9.83 -5.28 21.88
C SER A 299 -9.73 -3.77 22.08
N LEU A 300 -10.75 -3.12 22.67
CA LEU A 300 -10.68 -1.69 23.00
C LEU A 300 -9.52 -1.37 23.96
N ARG A 301 -9.28 -2.23 24.95
CA ARG A 301 -8.15 -2.08 25.88
C ARG A 301 -6.82 -2.21 25.15
N THR A 302 -6.68 -3.20 24.27
CA THR A 302 -5.47 -3.37 23.47
C THR A 302 -5.22 -2.18 22.55
N ILE A 303 -6.27 -1.68 21.87
CA ILE A 303 -6.22 -0.47 21.06
C ILE A 303 -5.72 0.71 21.90
N ALA A 304 -6.32 0.94 23.07
CA ALA A 304 -5.95 2.03 23.97
C ALA A 304 -4.48 1.93 24.40
N PHE A 305 -4.04 0.74 24.81
CA PHE A 305 -2.68 0.51 25.29
C PHE A 305 -1.61 0.72 24.21
N ILE A 306 -1.95 0.54 22.93
CA ILE A 306 -1.01 0.75 21.82
C ILE A 306 -1.09 2.20 21.31
N ILE A 307 -2.28 2.68 20.99
CA ILE A 307 -2.47 3.94 20.26
C ILE A 307 -2.22 5.15 21.14
N ILE A 308 -2.70 5.16 22.39
CA ILE A 308 -2.58 6.33 23.27
C ILE A 308 -1.11 6.67 23.54
N PRO A 309 -0.26 5.77 24.08
CA PRO A 309 1.13 6.15 24.36
C PRO A 309 1.89 6.48 23.08
N PHE A 310 1.60 5.81 21.97
CA PHE A 310 2.24 6.09 20.69
C PHE A 310 1.91 7.50 20.18
N VAL A 311 0.63 7.87 20.15
CA VAL A 311 0.20 9.19 19.68
C VAL A 311 0.64 10.30 20.63
N LEU A 312 0.58 10.06 21.94
CA LEU A 312 1.10 11.01 22.93
C LEU A 312 2.60 11.24 22.71
N LEU A 313 3.40 10.18 22.59
CA LEU A 313 4.82 10.28 22.28
C LEU A 313 5.09 11.04 20.97
N GLN A 314 4.34 10.71 19.91
CA GLN A 314 4.47 11.39 18.62
C GLN A 314 4.15 12.88 18.72
N SER A 315 3.09 13.25 19.46
CA SER A 315 2.70 14.65 19.65
C SER A 315 3.69 15.42 20.52
N THR A 316 4.18 14.84 21.62
CA THR A 316 5.14 15.51 22.52
C THR A 316 6.53 15.64 21.91
N MET A 317 6.91 14.73 20.99
CA MET A 317 8.19 14.78 20.28
C MET A 317 8.19 15.74 19.08
N ALA A 318 7.04 16.22 18.61
CA ALA A 318 6.95 17.09 17.44
C ALA A 318 7.84 18.35 17.51
N PRO A 319 7.95 19.07 18.65
CA PRO A 319 8.84 20.22 18.76
C PRO A 319 10.32 19.89 18.54
N PHE A 320 10.72 18.65 18.78
CA PHE A 320 12.10 18.20 18.64
C PHE A 320 12.42 17.73 17.22
N TYR A 321 11.61 16.84 16.66
CA TYR A 321 11.93 16.26 15.35
C TYR A 321 11.54 17.15 14.18
N VAL A 322 10.52 18.01 14.29
CA VAL A 322 10.07 18.82 13.15
C VAL A 322 11.17 19.75 12.61
N PRO A 323 11.85 20.56 13.44
CA PRO A 323 12.94 21.42 12.97
C PRO A 323 14.12 20.62 12.41
N ILE A 324 14.44 19.49 13.03
CA ILE A 324 15.61 18.67 12.68
C ILE A 324 15.38 17.91 11.37
N VAL A 325 14.21 17.29 11.21
CA VAL A 325 13.91 16.38 10.09
C VAL A 325 13.38 17.18 8.91
N PHE A 326 12.40 18.05 9.12
CA PHE A 326 11.69 18.73 8.03
C PHE A 326 12.23 20.15 7.76
N GLY A 327 12.83 20.80 8.75
CA GLY A 327 13.45 22.13 8.64
C GLY A 327 12.65 23.25 9.33
N ALA A 328 13.30 24.40 9.51
CA ALA A 328 12.77 25.51 10.30
C ALA A 328 11.46 26.13 9.79
N LYS A 329 11.21 26.10 8.47
CA LYS A 329 9.97 26.63 7.87
C LYS A 329 8.70 25.93 8.36
N TRP A 330 8.81 24.70 8.86
CA TRP A 330 7.68 23.93 9.35
C TRP A 330 7.38 24.11 10.85
N VAL A 331 8.16 24.94 11.55
CA VAL A 331 7.99 25.21 12.98
C VAL A 331 6.62 25.81 13.29
N GLU A 332 6.12 26.69 12.41
CA GLU A 332 4.78 27.29 12.51
C GLU A 332 3.66 26.22 12.51
N GLY A 333 3.89 25.07 11.87
CA GLY A 333 2.94 23.96 11.80
C GLY A 333 2.94 23.01 13.00
N ILE A 334 3.89 23.13 13.94
CA ILE A 334 4.00 22.22 15.10
C ILE A 334 2.72 22.18 15.95
N PRO A 335 2.10 23.31 16.32
CA PRO A 335 0.87 23.28 17.13
C PRO A 335 -0.29 22.59 16.40
N VAL A 336 -0.42 22.83 15.09
CA VAL A 336 -1.41 22.16 14.23
C VAL A 336 -1.15 20.65 14.18
N LEU A 337 0.11 20.24 13.97
CA LEU A 337 0.50 18.83 13.97
C LEU A 337 0.13 18.14 15.27
N ILE A 338 0.42 18.76 16.42
CA ILE A 338 0.10 18.21 17.74
C ILE A 338 -1.40 17.97 17.90
N LEU A 339 -2.24 18.97 17.57
CA LEU A 339 -3.70 18.86 17.63
C LEU A 339 -4.23 17.75 16.71
N ILE A 340 -3.73 17.70 15.48
CA ILE A 340 -4.12 16.68 14.50
C ILE A 340 -3.70 15.28 14.97
N CYS A 341 -2.49 15.13 15.51
CA CYS A 341 -2.05 13.86 16.09
C CYS A 341 -2.95 13.42 17.24
N LEU A 342 -3.24 14.30 18.20
CA LEU A 342 -4.15 14.01 19.31
C LEU A 342 -5.56 13.63 18.83
N SER A 343 -6.04 14.23 17.73
CA SER A 343 -7.34 13.87 17.13
C SER A 343 -7.39 12.44 16.55
N ALA A 344 -6.24 11.79 16.39
CA ALA A 344 -6.17 10.41 15.92
C ALA A 344 -6.53 9.38 16.99
N ILE A 345 -6.42 9.73 18.28
CA ILE A 345 -6.65 8.79 19.39
C ILE A 345 -8.05 8.17 19.35
N PRO A 346 -9.15 8.92 19.13
CA PRO A 346 -10.50 8.35 19.16
C PRO A 346 -10.86 7.53 17.90
N ARG A 347 -10.14 7.70 16.78
CA ARG A 347 -10.42 7.07 15.48
C ARG A 347 -10.49 5.53 15.51
N PRO A 348 -9.53 4.79 16.08
CA PRO A 348 -9.63 3.32 16.15
C PRO A 348 -10.81 2.82 17.02
N PHE A 349 -11.28 3.63 17.96
CA PHE A 349 -12.43 3.26 18.81
C PHE A 349 -13.75 3.39 18.05
N ILE A 350 -13.94 4.45 17.25
CA ILE A 350 -15.13 4.58 16.40
C ILE A 350 -15.17 3.49 15.33
N GLU A 351 -14.02 3.13 14.75
CA GLU A 351 -13.93 1.99 13.82
C GLU A 351 -14.33 0.69 14.50
N ALA A 352 -13.84 0.43 15.72
CA ALA A 352 -14.24 -0.74 16.50
C ALA A 352 -15.75 -0.75 16.82
N ALA A 353 -16.34 0.41 17.16
CA ALA A 353 -17.78 0.53 17.38
C ALA A 353 -18.58 0.30 16.09
N GLY A 354 -18.12 0.80 14.94
CA GLY A 354 -18.71 0.52 13.63
C GLY A 354 -18.71 -0.98 13.32
N GLN A 355 -17.56 -1.64 13.51
CA GLN A 355 -17.44 -3.08 13.31
C GLN A 355 -18.31 -3.90 14.27
N LEU A 356 -18.58 -3.41 15.48
CA LEU A 356 -19.52 -4.03 16.41
C LEU A 356 -20.96 -4.03 15.85
N HIS A 357 -21.40 -2.96 15.20
CA HIS A 357 -22.70 -2.91 14.53
C HIS A 357 -22.74 -3.80 13.28
N VAL A 358 -21.66 -3.80 12.48
CA VAL A 358 -21.54 -4.68 11.31
C VAL A 358 -21.62 -6.15 11.73
N ALA A 359 -20.92 -6.54 12.80
CA ALA A 359 -20.97 -7.90 13.35
C ALA A 359 -22.37 -8.30 13.86
N ASN A 360 -23.20 -7.33 14.27
CA ASN A 360 -24.60 -7.55 14.66
C ASN A 360 -25.61 -7.36 13.51
N GLY A 361 -25.14 -7.20 12.26
CA GLY A 361 -26.01 -7.06 11.10
C GLY A 361 -26.71 -5.71 10.96
N ARG A 362 -26.19 -4.65 11.60
CA ARG A 362 -26.79 -3.29 11.60
C ARG A 362 -25.90 -2.20 11.01
N PRO A 363 -25.38 -2.35 9.77
CA PRO A 363 -24.61 -1.30 9.11
C PRO A 363 -25.44 -0.03 8.83
N ASP A 364 -26.77 -0.12 8.84
CA ASP A 364 -27.70 1.01 8.71
C ASP A 364 -27.49 2.07 9.82
N ILE A 365 -27.19 1.61 11.03
CA ILE A 365 -26.94 2.49 12.17
C ILE A 365 -25.63 3.26 11.97
N VAL A 366 -24.59 2.58 11.46
CA VAL A 366 -23.29 3.19 11.17
C VAL A 366 -23.46 4.33 10.18
N LEU A 367 -24.20 4.10 9.07
CA LEU A 367 -24.45 5.12 8.05
C LEU A 367 -25.13 6.39 8.62
N ARG A 368 -26.11 6.23 9.52
CA ARG A 368 -26.81 7.37 10.13
C ARG A 368 -25.89 8.20 11.04
N TRP A 369 -25.10 7.52 11.87
CA TRP A 369 -24.09 8.19 12.70
C TRP A 369 -23.01 8.85 11.84
N ASP A 370 -22.61 8.24 10.74
CA ASP A 370 -21.69 8.83 9.79
C ASP A 370 -22.25 10.12 9.18
N LEU A 371 -23.53 10.13 8.79
CA LEU A 371 -24.16 11.33 8.24
C LEU A 371 -24.20 12.48 9.28
N ILE A 372 -24.62 12.19 10.52
CA ILE A 372 -24.64 13.17 11.61
C ILE A 372 -23.22 13.70 11.87
N PHE A 373 -22.23 12.80 11.90
CA PHE A 373 -20.84 13.16 12.08
C PHE A 373 -20.36 14.13 11.01
N THR A 374 -20.66 13.85 9.73
CA THR A 374 -20.28 14.72 8.62
C THR A 374 -20.85 16.12 8.77
N VAL A 375 -22.13 16.25 9.16
CA VAL A 375 -22.78 17.55 9.34
C VAL A 375 -22.17 18.32 10.51
N VAL A 376 -22.02 17.67 11.68
CA VAL A 376 -21.42 18.30 12.86
C VAL A 376 -19.97 18.70 12.58
N PHE A 377 -19.21 17.85 11.90
CA PHE A 377 -17.84 18.11 11.50
C PHE A 377 -17.76 19.32 10.56
N ALA A 378 -18.58 19.38 9.52
CA ALA A 378 -18.63 20.51 8.59
C ALA A 378 -18.94 21.84 9.30
N LEU A 379 -19.96 21.86 10.16
CA LEU A 379 -20.33 23.06 10.92
C LEU A 379 -19.21 23.50 11.88
N GLY A 380 -18.59 22.56 12.58
CA GLY A 380 -17.48 22.84 13.47
C GLY A 380 -16.24 23.37 12.74
N LEU A 381 -15.95 22.88 11.53
CA LEU A 381 -14.89 23.41 10.68
C LEU A 381 -15.19 24.85 10.21
N LEU A 382 -16.42 25.14 9.78
CA LEU A 382 -16.84 26.49 9.38
C LEU A 382 -16.80 27.49 10.54
N PHE A 383 -17.01 27.03 11.76
CA PHE A 383 -16.79 27.85 12.96
C PHE A 383 -15.30 28.03 13.21
N GLY A 384 -14.55 26.92 13.28
CA GLY A 384 -13.11 26.91 13.58
C GLY A 384 -12.26 27.72 12.61
N VAL A 385 -12.65 27.81 11.33
CA VAL A 385 -11.90 28.53 10.31
C VAL A 385 -11.78 30.04 10.58
N GLN A 386 -12.66 30.61 11.41
CA GLN A 386 -12.57 32.02 11.82
C GLN A 386 -11.29 32.34 12.60
N TRP A 387 -10.64 31.32 13.19
CA TRP A 387 -9.36 31.45 13.89
C TRP A 387 -8.18 30.83 13.11
N GLY A 388 -8.30 30.77 11.78
CA GLY A 388 -7.27 30.24 10.90
C GLY A 388 -7.04 28.73 11.04
N VAL A 389 -5.88 28.25 10.59
CA VAL A 389 -5.52 26.81 10.61
C VAL A 389 -5.53 26.20 12.01
N LEU A 390 -5.17 26.99 13.01
CA LEU A 390 -5.18 26.53 14.40
C LEU A 390 -6.61 26.29 14.88
N GLY A 391 -7.52 27.22 14.60
CA GLY A 391 -8.94 27.06 14.91
C GLY A 391 -9.58 25.84 14.24
N VAL A 392 -9.21 25.59 12.98
CA VAL A 392 -9.62 24.37 12.27
C VAL A 392 -9.11 23.11 12.99
N ALA A 393 -7.83 23.05 13.33
CA ALA A 393 -7.25 21.90 14.03
C ALA A 393 -7.87 21.67 15.42
N ILE A 394 -8.18 22.75 16.15
CA ILE A 394 -8.91 22.67 17.43
C ILE A 394 -10.32 22.12 17.21
N ALA A 395 -11.04 22.61 16.20
CA ALA A 395 -12.37 22.11 15.88
C ALA A 395 -12.34 20.61 15.53
N VAL A 396 -11.37 20.18 14.72
CA VAL A 396 -11.13 18.76 14.43
C VAL A 396 -10.93 17.98 15.71
N LEU A 397 -9.98 18.39 16.57
CA LEU A 397 -9.71 17.71 17.84
C LEU A 397 -10.95 17.63 18.73
N LEU A 398 -11.62 18.76 18.99
CA LEU A 398 -12.80 18.84 19.85
C LEU A 398 -13.93 17.93 19.36
N ILE A 399 -14.23 17.99 18.07
CA ILE A 399 -15.28 17.14 17.49
C ILE A 399 -14.89 15.66 17.62
N HIS A 400 -13.63 15.29 17.37
CA HIS A 400 -13.18 13.90 17.51
C HIS A 400 -13.25 13.40 18.96
N ILE A 401 -12.82 14.20 19.94
CA ILE A 401 -12.82 13.80 21.37
C ILE A 401 -14.21 13.87 22.02
N ILE A 402 -15.18 14.58 21.42
CA ILE A 402 -16.56 14.65 21.92
C ILE A 402 -17.42 13.63 21.19
N TYR A 403 -17.50 13.72 19.87
CA TYR A 403 -18.43 12.93 19.06
C TYR A 403 -18.09 11.44 19.08
N MET A 404 -16.82 11.08 18.85
CA MET A 404 -16.44 9.67 18.71
C MET A 404 -16.65 8.89 20.03
N PRO A 405 -16.28 9.41 21.21
CA PRO A 405 -16.58 8.72 22.47
C PRO A 405 -18.08 8.60 22.75
N ILE A 406 -18.88 9.62 22.42
CA ILE A 406 -20.35 9.54 22.54
C ILE A 406 -20.87 8.38 21.69
N TYR A 407 -20.44 8.28 20.43
CA TYR A 407 -20.84 7.18 19.55
C TYR A 407 -20.42 5.81 20.08
N VAL A 408 -19.18 5.67 20.56
CA VAL A 408 -18.65 4.41 21.11
C VAL A 408 -19.45 3.97 22.34
N LEU A 409 -19.74 4.90 23.26
CA LEU A 409 -20.53 4.61 24.46
C LEU A 409 -21.97 4.27 24.13
N TRP A 410 -22.60 5.05 23.25
CA TRP A 410 -23.95 4.79 22.78
C TRP A 410 -24.03 3.41 22.13
N THR A 411 -23.10 3.09 21.23
CA THR A 411 -23.02 1.80 20.54
C THR A 411 -22.86 0.64 21.51
N THR A 412 -21.94 0.78 22.47
CA THR A 412 -21.68 -0.24 23.50
C THR A 412 -22.94 -0.48 24.34
N ARG A 413 -23.63 0.59 24.76
CA ARG A 413 -24.88 0.47 25.52
C ARG A 413 -26.01 -0.10 24.68
N PHE A 414 -26.15 0.33 23.44
CA PHE A 414 -27.20 -0.12 22.52
C PHE A 414 -27.09 -1.62 22.24
N VAL A 415 -25.90 -2.09 21.84
CA VAL A 415 -25.66 -3.48 21.46
C VAL A 415 -25.75 -4.42 22.67
N PHE A 416 -25.20 -4.03 23.82
CA PHE A 416 -25.16 -4.91 24.99
C PHE A 416 -26.35 -4.76 25.95
N SER A 417 -27.31 -3.87 25.67
CA SER A 417 -28.61 -3.77 26.39
C SER A 417 -29.63 -4.81 25.91
N ASN A 418 -30.70 -5.02 26.70
CA ASN A 418 -31.82 -5.93 26.37
C ASN A 418 -32.56 -5.51 25.07
N LYS A 419 -32.53 -4.21 24.70
CA LYS A 419 -33.11 -3.73 23.42
C LYS A 419 -32.33 -4.21 22.18
N GLY A 420 -31.03 -4.47 22.30
CA GLY A 420 -30.24 -5.05 21.21
C GLY A 420 -30.56 -6.53 20.95
N GLU A 421 -31.24 -7.19 21.90
CA GLU A 421 -31.58 -8.61 21.87
C GLU A 421 -32.76 -8.92 20.94
N GLU A 422 -33.79 -8.06 20.93
CA GLU A 422 -34.94 -8.18 20.01
C GLU A 422 -34.52 -7.98 18.54
N THR A 423 -33.53 -7.14 18.28
CA THR A 423 -33.00 -6.89 16.92
C THR A 423 -32.05 -7.97 16.41
N ARG A 424 -31.67 -8.95 17.23
CA ARG A 424 -30.72 -10.02 16.89
C ARG A 424 -31.35 -11.15 16.05
N ILE A 425 -32.67 -11.16 15.90
CA ILE A 425 -33.39 -12.21 15.16
C ILE A 425 -33.46 -11.84 13.68
N GLN A 426 -32.44 -12.26 12.93
CA GLN A 426 -32.53 -12.79 11.56
C GLN A 426 -31.14 -13.31 11.18
N ASP A 427 -30.92 -14.58 11.51
CA ASP A 427 -29.89 -15.46 10.96
C ASP A 427 -28.49 -14.82 10.71
N PRO A 428 -27.58 -14.82 11.72
CA PRO A 428 -26.26 -14.21 11.60
C PRO A 428 -25.38 -14.87 10.52
N VAL A 429 -25.66 -16.13 10.18
CA VAL A 429 -25.00 -16.87 9.08
C VAL A 429 -25.56 -16.45 7.72
N ALA A 430 -26.85 -16.11 7.63
CA ALA A 430 -27.42 -15.51 6.43
C ALA A 430 -26.93 -14.08 6.22
N THR A 431 -26.71 -13.30 7.29
CA THR A 431 -26.20 -11.92 7.19
C THR A 431 -24.72 -11.86 6.79
N THR A 432 -23.89 -12.78 7.30
CA THR A 432 -22.52 -12.95 6.79
C THR A 432 -22.51 -13.48 5.35
N ARG A 433 -23.39 -14.43 4.97
CA ARG A 433 -23.55 -14.81 3.56
C ARG A 433 -24.07 -13.66 2.68
N ALA A 434 -24.97 -12.82 3.17
CA ALA A 434 -25.54 -11.70 2.43
C ALA A 434 -24.57 -10.52 2.27
N LEU A 435 -23.68 -10.29 3.24
CA LEU A 435 -22.58 -9.32 3.15
C LEU A 435 -21.50 -9.75 2.15
N PHE A 436 -21.34 -11.07 1.93
CA PHE A 436 -20.35 -11.64 1.02
C PHE A 436 -20.94 -12.21 -0.29
N ASN A 437 -22.27 -12.26 -0.44
CA ASN A 437 -22.97 -12.69 -1.66
C ASN A 437 -24.40 -12.05 -1.74
N PRO A 438 -24.61 -11.00 -2.55
CA PRO A 438 -25.85 -10.22 -2.56
C PRO A 438 -26.99 -10.82 -3.40
N ILE A 439 -26.80 -11.97 -4.06
CA ILE A 439 -27.73 -12.45 -5.11
C ILE A 439 -28.89 -13.33 -4.58
N GLN A 440 -28.87 -13.83 -3.34
CA GLN A 440 -29.87 -14.81 -2.86
C GLN A 440 -31.07 -14.23 -2.09
N ILE A 441 -31.33 -12.92 -2.13
CA ILE A 441 -32.53 -12.34 -1.52
C ILE A 441 -33.68 -12.36 -2.54
N GLN A 442 -34.20 -13.55 -2.86
CA GLN A 442 -35.51 -13.65 -3.51
C GLN A 442 -36.36 -14.88 -3.13
N ASN A 443 -35.84 -15.85 -2.38
CA ASN A 443 -36.59 -17.08 -2.03
C ASN A 443 -36.46 -17.50 -0.55
N ALA A 444 -36.88 -16.64 0.38
CA ALA A 444 -37.14 -17.08 1.76
C ALA A 444 -38.59 -16.74 2.12
N GLY A 445 -39.47 -17.69 1.78
CA GLY A 445 -40.89 -17.66 2.10
C GLY A 445 -41.17 -17.76 3.59
N SER A 446 -42.33 -17.21 3.96
CA SER A 446 -42.98 -17.26 5.26
C SER A 446 -43.05 -18.68 5.84
N GLY A 447 -42.27 -18.94 6.89
CA GLY A 447 -42.37 -20.14 7.73
C GLY A 447 -42.22 -19.75 9.19
N GLY A 448 -43.35 -19.62 9.89
CA GLY A 448 -43.38 -19.28 11.31
C GLY A 448 -42.82 -20.42 12.16
N TYR A 449 -41.71 -20.17 12.84
CA TYR A 449 -41.22 -21.02 13.92
C TYR A 449 -41.04 -20.16 15.17
N ARG A 450 -41.92 -20.34 16.16
CA ARG A 450 -41.73 -19.87 17.54
C ARG A 450 -41.21 -21.03 18.40
N PRO A 451 -39.99 -20.98 18.95
CA PRO A 451 -39.63 -21.85 20.07
C PRO A 451 -40.00 -21.19 21.39
N ARG A 452 -40.56 -22.02 22.26
CA ARG A 452 -41.09 -21.78 23.59
C ARG A 452 -39.92 -21.59 24.57
N TRP A 453 -39.90 -20.49 25.33
CA TRP A 453 -38.85 -20.22 26.33
C TRP A 453 -39.06 -21.03 27.60
N GLY A 454 -38.03 -21.79 28.01
CA GLY A 454 -37.86 -22.28 29.37
C GLY A 454 -37.27 -21.18 30.25
N SER A 455 -37.89 -20.95 31.40
CA SER A 455 -37.46 -20.04 32.46
C SER A 455 -36.16 -20.50 33.11
N GLY A 456 -35.17 -19.62 33.23
CA GLY A 456 -34.00 -19.89 34.08
C GLY A 456 -32.97 -18.77 34.11
N GLY A 457 -32.85 -18.10 35.25
CA GLY A 457 -31.63 -17.38 35.67
C GLY A 457 -31.67 -15.86 35.57
N TYR A 458 -32.19 -15.21 36.63
CA TYR A 458 -31.85 -13.83 36.94
C TYR A 458 -30.34 -13.75 37.22
N TYR A 459 -29.57 -13.09 36.35
CA TYR A 459 -28.19 -12.71 36.64
C TYR A 459 -28.04 -11.19 36.69
N SER A 460 -27.44 -10.73 37.78
CA SER A 460 -27.20 -9.34 38.11
C SER A 460 -26.19 -8.71 37.14
N PRO A 461 -26.39 -7.44 36.71
CA PRO A 461 -25.49 -6.82 35.76
C PRO A 461 -24.27 -6.24 36.49
N GLN A 462 -23.05 -6.66 36.13
CA GLN A 462 -21.83 -5.88 36.39
C GLN A 462 -21.88 -4.57 35.58
N ARG A 463 -22.69 -3.62 36.05
CA ARG A 463 -22.99 -2.31 35.43
C ARG A 463 -22.00 -1.20 35.83
N GLY A 464 -21.24 -1.36 36.92
CA GLY A 464 -20.53 -0.22 37.55
C GLY A 464 -19.04 -0.08 37.25
N PHE A 465 -18.28 -1.18 37.12
CA PHE A 465 -16.82 -1.08 37.14
C PHE A 465 -16.20 -0.67 35.79
N PHE A 466 -16.74 -1.16 34.67
CA PHE A 466 -16.13 -0.97 33.35
C PHE A 466 -16.59 0.27 32.59
N ASP A 467 -17.83 0.72 32.80
CA ASP A 467 -18.29 2.06 32.38
C ASP A 467 -17.35 3.13 32.98
N SER A 468 -16.82 2.90 34.18
CA SER A 468 -15.87 3.82 34.83
C SER A 468 -14.47 3.84 34.18
N VAL A 469 -13.95 2.73 33.66
CA VAL A 469 -12.57 2.66 33.13
C VAL A 469 -12.49 3.27 31.73
N VAL A 470 -13.45 2.96 30.85
CA VAL A 470 -13.52 3.55 29.51
C VAL A 470 -13.82 5.05 29.63
N TRP A 471 -14.72 5.43 30.55
CA TRP A 471 -15.02 6.84 30.80
C TRP A 471 -13.86 7.59 31.47
N ARG A 472 -13.15 6.98 32.43
CA ARG A 472 -11.91 7.54 32.99
C ARG A 472 -10.81 7.64 31.93
N ALA A 473 -10.73 6.72 30.98
CA ALA A 473 -9.76 6.80 29.88
C ALA A 473 -10.10 7.95 28.91
N PHE A 474 -11.36 8.14 28.53
CA PHE A 474 -11.77 9.27 27.70
C PHE A 474 -11.68 10.62 28.43
N ILE A 475 -12.02 10.68 29.71
CA ILE A 475 -11.82 11.87 30.55
C ILE A 475 -10.34 12.16 30.73
N ALA A 476 -9.52 11.15 31.03
CA ALA A 476 -8.08 11.30 31.13
C ALA A 476 -7.48 11.74 29.80
N MET A 477 -7.94 11.23 28.65
CA MET A 477 -7.55 11.75 27.33
C MET A 477 -7.94 13.21 27.17
N GLY A 478 -9.17 13.60 27.49
CA GLY A 478 -9.61 15.00 27.43
C GLY A 478 -8.75 15.93 28.30
N VAL A 479 -8.43 15.51 29.53
CA VAL A 479 -7.59 16.25 30.47
C VAL A 479 -6.12 16.28 30.02
N ILE A 480 -5.57 15.17 29.51
CA ILE A 480 -4.19 15.09 29.01
C ILE A 480 -4.04 15.91 27.72
N SER A 481 -4.99 15.82 26.80
CA SER A 481 -5.01 16.64 25.59
C SER A 481 -5.16 18.12 25.95
N ALA A 482 -6.03 18.49 26.90
CA ALA A 482 -6.14 19.87 27.37
C ALA A 482 -4.85 20.35 28.06
N GLY A 483 -4.20 19.50 28.87
CA GLY A 483 -2.92 19.79 29.52
C GLY A 483 -1.78 19.97 28.51
N ILE A 484 -1.67 19.09 27.52
CA ILE A 484 -0.68 19.18 26.44
C ILE A 484 -0.95 20.43 25.59
N VAL A 485 -2.20 20.70 25.22
CA VAL A 485 -2.56 21.93 24.51
C VAL A 485 -2.19 23.16 25.33
N THR A 486 -2.44 23.18 26.63
CA THR A 486 -2.08 24.30 27.51
C THR A 486 -0.57 24.48 27.62
N ILE A 487 0.20 23.39 27.73
CA ILE A 487 1.67 23.43 27.86
C ILE A 487 2.35 23.81 26.54
N VAL A 488 1.86 23.29 25.42
CA VAL A 488 2.43 23.52 24.08
C VAL A 488 2.04 24.89 23.53
N MET A 489 0.84 25.40 23.85
CA MET A 489 0.37 26.72 23.41
C MET A 489 0.81 27.86 24.32
N MET A 490 1.56 27.60 25.40
CA MET A 490 2.17 28.66 26.20
C MET A 490 3.31 29.33 25.41
N PRO A 491 3.29 30.66 25.18
CA PRO A 491 4.31 31.36 24.39
C PRO A 491 5.75 31.08 24.87
N ARG A 492 5.94 30.92 26.18
CA ARG A 492 7.26 30.72 26.80
C ARG A 492 7.90 29.36 26.55
N ALA A 493 7.15 28.31 26.20
CA ALA A 493 7.71 26.96 26.02
C ALA A 493 8.51 26.83 24.72
N ILE A 494 8.03 27.49 23.65
CA ILE A 494 8.70 27.56 22.34
C ILE A 494 9.97 28.43 22.45
N ASP A 495 9.86 29.56 23.16
CA ASP A 495 10.97 30.50 23.38
C ASP A 495 12.10 29.93 24.29
N LEU A 496 11.82 28.94 25.13
CA LEU A 496 12.83 28.28 25.97
C LEU A 496 13.65 27.20 25.24
N VAL A 497 13.12 26.65 24.13
CA VAL A 497 13.73 25.53 23.40
C VAL A 497 14.56 26.01 22.21
N LEU A 498 14.10 27.05 21.50
CA LEU A 498 14.76 27.59 20.31
C LEU A 498 16.19 28.14 20.52
N PRO A 499 16.53 28.84 21.63
CA PRO A 499 17.87 29.40 21.82
C PRO A 499 18.96 28.34 22.07
N ARG A 500 18.59 27.14 22.55
CA ARG A 500 19.56 26.06 22.83
C ARG A 500 20.00 25.29 21.59
N ILE A 501 19.25 25.38 20.49
CA ILE A 501 19.57 24.70 19.21
C ILE A 501 20.35 25.63 18.27
N GLY A 502 20.16 26.96 18.39
CA GLY A 502 20.89 27.97 17.61
C GLY A 502 22.40 28.03 17.85
N GLY A 503 22.90 27.39 18.91
CA GLY A 503 24.34 27.31 19.22
C GLY A 503 25.14 26.21 18.51
N MET A 504 24.50 25.37 17.69
CA MET A 504 25.15 24.21 17.04
C MET A 504 25.21 24.27 15.50
N LEU A 505 24.84 25.40 14.88
CA LEU A 505 25.01 25.61 13.43
C LEU A 505 26.04 26.73 13.19
N PRO A 506 27.01 26.54 12.27
CA PRO A 506 27.96 27.59 11.93
C PRO A 506 27.22 28.76 11.29
N GLN A 507 27.42 29.96 11.83
CA GLN A 507 26.92 31.20 11.24
C GLN A 507 27.65 31.46 9.92
N SER A 508 26.96 31.31 8.80
CA SER A 508 27.31 32.01 7.56
C SER A 508 26.05 32.34 6.74
N ALA A 509 25.98 33.62 6.35
CA ALA A 509 25.07 34.24 5.38
C ALA A 509 23.58 34.38 5.76
N VAL A 510 23.28 35.26 6.73
CA VAL A 510 22.04 36.04 6.69
C VAL A 510 22.38 37.38 6.04
N VAL A 511 21.96 37.55 4.79
CA VAL A 511 21.86 38.87 4.15
C VAL A 511 20.67 39.57 4.79
N SER A 512 20.94 40.65 5.52
CA SER A 512 19.94 41.53 6.11
C SER A 512 19.17 42.26 5.02
N SER A 513 17.84 42.07 5.01
CA SER A 513 16.90 42.96 4.34
C SER A 513 16.33 43.93 5.39
N PRO A 514 16.25 45.25 5.13
CA PRO A 514 15.72 46.19 6.10
C PRO A 514 14.19 46.23 6.07
N ALA A 515 13.60 46.46 7.24
CA ALA A 515 12.17 46.58 7.49
C ALA A 515 11.53 47.81 6.80
N PRO A 516 10.20 47.82 6.55
CA PRO A 516 9.54 48.88 5.80
C PRO A 516 9.22 50.10 6.68
N SER A 517 9.52 51.30 6.17
CA SER A 517 9.07 52.57 6.73
C SER A 517 7.82 53.08 5.99
N SER A 518 7.05 53.88 6.72
CA SER A 518 5.67 54.28 6.49
C SER A 518 5.47 55.51 5.59
N ALA A 519 4.49 55.41 4.67
CA ALA A 519 3.57 56.46 4.18
C ALA A 519 4.11 57.59 3.24
N PRO A 520 3.24 58.38 2.56
CA PRO A 520 2.97 58.20 1.12
C PRO A 520 3.32 59.44 0.26
N ALA A 521 3.59 59.24 -1.04
CA ALA A 521 3.72 60.34 -2.00
C ALA A 521 2.95 60.07 -3.30
N THR A 522 2.16 61.06 -3.68
CA THR A 522 1.24 61.17 -4.83
C THR A 522 1.92 61.16 -6.21
N PRO A 523 1.21 60.83 -7.30
CA PRO A 523 1.80 60.61 -8.63
C PRO A 523 1.64 61.79 -9.60
N ARG A 524 2.62 61.98 -10.51
CA ARG A 524 2.48 62.63 -11.84
C ARG A 524 3.84 62.66 -12.58
N PRO A 525 3.87 62.82 -13.92
CA PRO A 525 3.17 62.06 -14.97
C PRO A 525 4.14 61.43 -15.99
N LEU A 526 3.61 60.58 -16.87
CA LEU A 526 4.31 59.92 -17.97
C LEU A 526 4.90 60.92 -18.99
N ALA A 527 6.14 60.66 -19.41
CA ALA A 527 6.70 61.11 -20.66
C ALA A 527 6.91 59.91 -21.60
N SER A 528 6.34 60.05 -22.79
CA SER A 528 6.41 59.16 -23.94
C SER A 528 7.82 59.03 -24.52
N VAL A 529 8.26 57.80 -24.79
CA VAL A 529 9.29 57.55 -25.82
C VAL A 529 8.84 56.38 -26.68
N THR A 530 8.62 56.73 -27.95
CA THR A 530 8.44 55.87 -29.11
C THR A 530 9.74 55.14 -29.47
N ALA A 531 9.69 53.83 -29.69
CA ALA A 531 10.55 53.13 -30.65
C ALA A 531 10.00 51.73 -30.98
N SER A 532 9.93 51.47 -32.28
CA SER A 532 9.38 50.32 -33.00
C SER A 532 10.15 49.00 -32.76
N PRO A 533 9.56 47.83 -33.10
CA PRO A 533 10.21 46.54 -32.91
C PRO A 533 11.04 46.13 -34.13
N THR A 534 12.30 45.77 -33.92
CA THR A 534 13.14 45.07 -34.91
C THR A 534 13.35 43.63 -34.44
N PRO A 535 13.13 42.60 -35.28
CA PRO A 535 13.13 41.20 -34.84
C PRO A 535 14.56 40.67 -34.67
N LEU A 536 14.82 40.01 -33.54
CA LEU A 536 16.05 39.25 -33.30
C LEU A 536 16.01 37.94 -34.10
N ALA A 537 16.99 37.77 -34.97
CA ALA A 537 17.22 36.58 -35.78
C ALA A 537 17.62 35.38 -34.91
N LEU A 538 17.02 34.23 -35.22
CA LEU A 538 17.32 32.91 -34.66
C LEU A 538 18.61 32.36 -35.27
N SER A 539 19.53 31.90 -34.44
CA SER A 539 20.69 31.09 -34.83
C SER A 539 20.24 29.64 -35.11
N PRO A 540 20.72 28.97 -36.18
CA PRO A 540 20.29 27.61 -36.52
C PRO A 540 21.00 26.54 -35.69
N LEU A 541 20.25 25.48 -35.34
CA LEU A 541 20.75 24.21 -34.77
C LEU A 541 21.63 23.44 -35.78
N PRO A 542 22.64 22.68 -35.31
CA PRO A 542 23.38 21.75 -36.17
C PRO A 542 22.59 20.46 -36.44
N SER A 543 22.62 20.01 -37.70
CA SER A 543 22.03 18.75 -38.20
C SER A 543 22.95 17.54 -37.96
N PRO A 544 22.41 16.30 -37.94
CA PRO A 544 23.17 15.09 -37.60
C PRO A 544 24.00 14.55 -38.78
N ALA A 545 25.13 13.90 -38.46
CA ALA A 545 26.02 13.22 -39.41
C ALA A 545 25.52 11.78 -39.75
N PRO A 546 25.97 11.17 -40.87
CA PRO A 546 25.25 10.09 -41.56
C PRO A 546 25.65 8.67 -41.13
N LEU A 547 24.71 7.73 -41.33
CA LEU A 547 24.94 6.27 -41.30
C LEU A 547 25.44 5.77 -42.67
N PRO A 548 26.26 4.71 -42.74
CA PRO A 548 26.62 4.08 -44.01
C PRO A 548 25.58 3.05 -44.46
N SER A 549 25.33 3.06 -45.76
CA SER A 549 24.50 2.14 -46.54
C SER A 549 25.27 0.91 -47.02
N TYR A 550 24.62 -0.26 -47.04
CA TYR A 550 24.93 -1.34 -47.98
C TYR A 550 23.62 -1.87 -48.60
N THR A 551 23.63 -1.89 -49.93
CA THR A 551 22.75 -2.54 -50.93
C THR A 551 22.73 -4.07 -50.74
N SER A 552 21.83 -4.93 -51.23
CA SER A 552 20.66 -4.91 -52.13
C SER A 552 19.97 -6.29 -52.02
N ASP A 553 18.67 -6.34 -52.25
CA ASP A 553 17.71 -7.48 -52.34
C ASP A 553 18.14 -8.63 -53.30
N PRO A 554 17.50 -9.85 -53.33
CA PRO A 554 16.05 -10.04 -53.49
C PRO A 554 15.34 -11.22 -52.76
N THR A 555 14.01 -11.06 -52.68
CA THR A 555 12.90 -11.99 -52.32
C THR A 555 12.66 -13.16 -53.33
N PRO A 556 11.57 -13.97 -53.25
CA PRO A 556 11.23 -15.06 -52.31
C PRO A 556 10.86 -16.37 -53.05
N GLU A 557 10.79 -17.55 -52.39
CA GLU A 557 10.29 -18.78 -53.05
C GLU A 557 9.31 -19.60 -52.17
N LEU A 558 8.33 -20.20 -52.87
CA LEU A 558 7.06 -20.80 -52.43
C LEU A 558 7.16 -22.25 -51.90
N THR A 559 6.34 -22.53 -50.86
CA THR A 559 5.57 -23.75 -50.43
C THR A 559 5.71 -25.11 -51.20
N PRO A 560 5.41 -26.33 -50.67
CA PRO A 560 4.25 -26.69 -49.81
C PRO A 560 4.44 -27.96 -48.87
N PRO A 561 3.42 -28.81 -48.54
CA PRO A 561 2.96 -29.13 -47.18
C PRO A 561 3.34 -30.54 -46.68
N LEU A 562 3.06 -30.91 -45.42
CA LEU A 562 2.75 -32.29 -44.96
C LEU A 562 2.31 -32.30 -43.47
N THR A 563 1.06 -32.72 -43.22
CA THR A 563 0.59 -33.39 -41.99
C THR A 563 0.93 -34.89 -42.03
N PRO A 564 0.73 -35.73 -40.97
CA PRO A 564 0.65 -35.51 -39.51
C PRO A 564 1.64 -36.43 -38.74
N THR A 565 1.59 -36.38 -37.39
CA THR A 565 2.11 -37.38 -36.43
C THR A 565 3.60 -37.35 -36.09
N THR A 566 3.95 -36.94 -34.86
CA THR A 566 4.52 -37.80 -33.79
C THR A 566 5.02 -36.90 -32.65
N VAL A 567 4.70 -37.30 -31.43
CA VAL A 567 5.21 -36.68 -30.20
C VAL A 567 6.71 -36.96 -30.09
N PRO A 568 7.58 -35.96 -29.84
CA PRO A 568 8.88 -36.21 -29.24
C PRO A 568 8.90 -35.67 -27.82
N SER A 569 9.06 -36.60 -26.88
CA SER A 569 9.55 -36.41 -25.53
C SER A 569 10.79 -35.51 -25.53
N ALA A 570 10.67 -34.29 -25.00
CA ALA A 570 11.80 -33.41 -24.74
C ALA A 570 12.31 -33.68 -23.31
N ALA A 571 13.38 -34.47 -23.19
CA ALA A 571 14.17 -34.53 -21.98
C ALA A 571 14.78 -33.14 -21.67
N PRO A 572 14.81 -32.67 -20.41
CA PRO A 572 15.38 -31.37 -20.07
C PRO A 572 16.90 -31.39 -20.28
N ARG A 573 17.45 -30.27 -20.76
CA ARG A 573 18.89 -30.08 -21.02
C ARG A 573 19.67 -30.10 -19.70
N VAL A 574 20.13 -31.28 -19.29
CA VAL A 574 21.08 -31.45 -18.19
C VAL A 574 22.44 -30.90 -18.65
N CYS A 575 23.09 -30.07 -17.84
CA CYS A 575 24.49 -29.66 -18.08
C CYS A 575 25.35 -30.92 -18.31
N PRO A 576 26.23 -30.95 -19.32
CA PRO A 576 27.11 -32.11 -19.53
C PRO A 576 27.87 -32.42 -18.24
N GLU A 577 27.97 -33.71 -17.87
CA GLU A 577 28.65 -34.12 -16.64
C GLU A 577 30.11 -33.66 -16.72
N ALA A 578 30.44 -32.60 -15.99
CA ALA A 578 31.78 -32.04 -15.99
C ALA A 578 32.68 -32.99 -15.20
N THR A 579 33.53 -33.73 -15.90
CA THR A 579 34.70 -34.39 -15.31
C THR A 579 35.55 -33.30 -14.68
N LEU A 580 35.93 -33.44 -13.40
CA LEU A 580 36.82 -32.48 -12.73
C LEU A 580 38.09 -32.32 -13.58
N SER A 581 38.30 -31.13 -14.13
CA SER A 581 39.46 -30.88 -15.00
C SER A 581 40.74 -30.95 -14.15
N PRO A 582 41.87 -31.49 -14.63
CA PRO A 582 43.13 -31.31 -13.92
C PRO A 582 43.44 -29.80 -13.80
N LEU A 583 44.03 -29.37 -12.68
CA LEU A 583 44.45 -27.98 -12.52
C LEU A 583 45.46 -27.64 -13.62
N SER A 584 45.27 -26.49 -14.28
CA SER A 584 46.06 -26.06 -15.44
C SER A 584 47.50 -25.68 -15.10
N SER A 585 47.80 -25.40 -13.82
CA SER A 585 49.10 -24.97 -13.30
C SER A 585 49.27 -25.35 -11.82
N ALA A 586 50.51 -25.39 -11.33
CA ALA A 586 50.82 -25.65 -9.92
C ALA A 586 50.51 -24.44 -9.03
N ASP A 587 50.61 -23.23 -9.58
CA ASP A 587 50.28 -21.97 -8.90
C ASP A 587 48.94 -21.40 -9.42
N PRO A 588 48.11 -20.78 -8.56
CA PRO A 588 46.83 -20.19 -8.96
C PRO A 588 47.01 -18.89 -9.76
N ASP A 589 46.12 -18.68 -10.73
CA ASP A 589 46.05 -17.47 -11.56
C ASP A 589 45.69 -16.23 -10.70
N TYR A 590 44.82 -16.41 -9.69
CA TYR A 590 44.46 -15.35 -8.74
C TYR A 590 44.13 -15.93 -7.35
N VAL A 591 44.40 -15.18 -6.28
CA VAL A 591 44.03 -15.54 -4.91
C VAL A 591 43.15 -14.45 -4.32
N TYR A 592 41.90 -14.78 -4.01
CA TYR A 592 40.97 -13.86 -3.37
C TYR A 592 41.39 -13.54 -1.92
N PRO A 593 40.96 -12.39 -1.36
CA PRO A 593 41.28 -12.01 0.02
C PRO A 593 40.83 -13.02 1.09
N ASP A 594 39.84 -13.86 0.78
CA ASP A 594 39.36 -14.92 1.67
C ASP A 594 40.23 -16.20 1.61
N GLY A 595 41.22 -16.26 0.72
CA GLY A 595 42.10 -17.40 0.50
C GLY A 595 41.64 -18.35 -0.62
N THR A 596 40.55 -18.02 -1.34
CA THR A 596 40.10 -18.82 -2.48
C THR A 596 41.10 -18.74 -3.63
N GLN A 597 41.58 -19.90 -4.08
CA GLN A 597 42.47 -20.02 -5.23
C GLN A 597 41.65 -20.13 -6.51
N TYR A 598 41.97 -19.31 -7.51
CA TYR A 598 41.26 -19.21 -8.78
C TYR A 598 42.20 -19.60 -9.93
N TYR A 599 41.67 -20.41 -10.85
CA TYR A 599 42.34 -20.87 -12.06
C TYR A 599 41.39 -20.60 -13.24
N GLY A 600 41.77 -19.71 -14.15
CA GLY A 600 40.87 -19.24 -15.21
C GLY A 600 41.27 -17.89 -15.83
N PRO A 601 40.48 -17.38 -16.79
CA PRO A 601 40.83 -16.17 -17.52
C PRO A 601 40.89 -14.93 -16.61
N ILE A 602 41.94 -14.13 -16.79
CA ILE A 602 42.17 -12.84 -16.13
C ILE A 602 42.07 -11.72 -17.16
N GLU A 603 41.33 -10.66 -16.83
CA GLU A 603 41.28 -9.43 -17.60
C GLU A 603 41.56 -8.23 -16.69
N ALA A 604 42.46 -7.32 -17.11
CA ALA A 604 42.89 -6.17 -16.32
C ALA A 604 43.36 -6.48 -14.88
N GLY A 605 43.95 -7.67 -14.67
CA GLY A 605 44.45 -8.12 -13.37
C GLY A 605 43.40 -8.67 -12.42
N LEU A 606 42.16 -8.87 -12.88
CA LEU A 606 41.05 -9.43 -12.11
C LEU A 606 40.43 -10.66 -12.81
N PRO A 607 39.84 -11.60 -12.06
CA PRO A 607 39.05 -12.71 -12.60
C PRO A 607 37.95 -12.22 -13.56
N SER A 608 37.87 -12.83 -14.74
CA SER A 608 36.93 -12.44 -15.81
C SER A 608 35.92 -13.57 -16.13
N THR A 609 34.94 -13.29 -16.99
CA THR A 609 33.89 -14.23 -17.35
C THR A 609 34.46 -15.40 -18.18
N GLY A 610 34.10 -16.64 -17.84
CA GLY A 610 34.55 -17.83 -18.55
C GLY A 610 34.41 -19.13 -17.74
N GLN A 611 35.01 -20.21 -18.25
CA GLN A 611 35.13 -21.49 -17.55
C GLN A 611 36.29 -21.40 -16.56
N VAL A 612 36.03 -21.76 -15.29
CA VAL A 612 36.97 -21.57 -14.19
C VAL A 612 37.01 -22.77 -13.26
N THR A 613 38.14 -22.94 -12.58
CA THR A 613 38.27 -23.79 -11.39
C THR A 613 38.54 -22.91 -10.17
N MET A 614 37.79 -23.09 -9.10
CA MET A 614 38.00 -22.42 -7.81
C MET A 614 38.20 -23.45 -6.69
N VAL A 615 39.27 -23.30 -5.91
CA VAL A 615 39.53 -24.09 -4.71
C VAL A 615 39.37 -23.20 -3.48
N PHE A 616 38.32 -23.45 -2.69
CA PHE A 616 37.97 -22.65 -1.52
C PHE A 616 38.88 -23.02 -0.32
N PRO A 617 39.05 -22.12 0.67
CA PRO A 617 39.81 -22.40 1.89
C PRO A 617 39.32 -23.63 2.67
N SER A 618 38.04 -23.98 2.51
CA SER A 618 37.45 -25.18 3.10
C SER A 618 37.88 -26.49 2.42
N GLY A 619 38.63 -26.42 1.32
CA GLY A 619 38.97 -27.52 0.43
C GLY A 619 37.86 -27.88 -0.57
N ASN A 620 36.71 -27.19 -0.53
CA ASN A 620 35.68 -27.37 -1.55
C ASN A 620 36.21 -26.90 -2.91
N ARG A 621 35.68 -27.47 -3.98
CA ARG A 621 36.13 -27.18 -5.34
C ARG A 621 34.95 -26.92 -6.27
N TYR A 622 35.00 -25.83 -7.02
CA TYR A 622 34.06 -25.51 -8.08
C TYR A 622 34.73 -25.58 -9.45
N ASP A 623 34.05 -26.15 -10.43
CA ASP A 623 34.44 -26.17 -11.84
C ASP A 623 33.23 -25.78 -12.68
N GLY A 624 33.28 -24.66 -13.39
CA GLY A 624 32.16 -24.25 -14.24
C GLY A 624 32.20 -22.81 -14.69
N ASP A 625 31.07 -22.34 -15.20
CA ASP A 625 30.91 -20.98 -15.72
C ASP A 625 30.93 -19.93 -14.59
N LEU A 626 31.72 -18.88 -14.79
CA LEU A 626 31.75 -17.66 -13.98
C LEU A 626 31.34 -16.48 -14.88
N GLN A 627 30.43 -15.64 -14.41
CA GLN A 627 30.02 -14.41 -15.07
C GLN A 627 29.93 -13.28 -14.04
N ASP A 628 30.60 -12.16 -14.31
CA ASP A 628 30.66 -10.97 -13.44
C ASP A 628 31.10 -11.31 -12.00
N GLY A 629 32.09 -12.21 -11.87
CA GLY A 629 32.63 -12.64 -10.57
C GLY A 629 31.73 -13.58 -9.77
N ARG A 630 30.63 -14.08 -10.37
CA ARG A 630 29.69 -15.01 -9.72
C ARG A 630 29.49 -16.28 -10.53
N ARG A 631 29.21 -17.40 -9.86
CA ARG A 631 28.88 -18.66 -10.53
C ARG A 631 27.52 -18.52 -11.20
N ASN A 632 27.54 -18.64 -12.53
CA ASN A 632 26.40 -18.39 -13.41
C ASN A 632 26.55 -19.27 -14.65
N GLY A 633 25.60 -20.17 -14.89
CA GLY A 633 25.70 -21.15 -15.99
C GLY A 633 25.87 -22.57 -15.48
N CYS A 634 26.52 -23.43 -16.25
CA CYS A 634 26.72 -24.83 -15.86
C CYS A 634 27.99 -24.99 -15.01
N GLY A 635 27.89 -25.75 -13.92
CA GLY A 635 29.05 -26.05 -13.09
C GLY A 635 28.88 -27.27 -12.20
N THR A 636 29.99 -27.67 -11.60
CA THR A 636 30.10 -28.73 -10.61
C THR A 636 30.74 -28.17 -9.34
N LEU A 637 30.07 -28.34 -8.20
CA LEU A 637 30.61 -28.02 -6.88
C LEU A 637 30.81 -29.31 -6.09
N THR A 638 32.07 -29.61 -5.78
CA THR A 638 32.49 -30.78 -5.00
C THR A 638 32.87 -30.34 -3.59
N PHE A 639 32.30 -31.01 -2.60
CA PHE A 639 32.55 -30.74 -1.19
C PHE A 639 33.54 -31.73 -0.62
N THR A 640 34.34 -31.30 0.37
CA THR A 640 35.31 -32.19 1.04
C THR A 640 34.66 -33.36 1.77
N ASN A 641 33.37 -33.25 2.11
CA ASN A 641 32.57 -34.33 2.69
C ASN A 641 31.99 -35.31 1.65
N GLY A 642 32.48 -35.31 0.41
CA GLY A 642 32.08 -36.24 -0.63
C GLY A 642 30.75 -35.90 -1.33
N ARG A 643 30.02 -34.88 -0.87
CA ARG A 643 28.84 -34.38 -1.60
C ARG A 643 29.25 -33.69 -2.89
N ARG A 644 28.40 -33.77 -3.91
CA ARG A 644 28.65 -33.14 -5.22
C ARG A 644 27.35 -32.60 -5.81
N TYR A 645 27.36 -31.34 -6.22
CA TYR A 645 26.33 -30.77 -7.09
C TYR A 645 26.87 -30.66 -8.51
N SER A 646 26.09 -31.06 -9.51
CA SER A 646 26.38 -30.83 -10.93
C SER A 646 25.12 -30.30 -11.60
N GLY A 647 25.12 -29.04 -12.05
CA GLY A 647 23.91 -28.43 -12.58
C GLY A 647 24.05 -26.94 -12.86
N GLN A 648 22.90 -26.30 -13.00
CA GLN A 648 22.81 -24.88 -13.28
C GLN A 648 23.01 -24.03 -12.02
N PHE A 649 23.77 -22.94 -12.17
CA PHE A 649 24.02 -21.92 -11.17
C PHE A 649 23.46 -20.59 -11.64
N GLN A 650 22.90 -19.83 -10.70
CA GLN A 650 22.53 -18.44 -10.90
C GLN A 650 22.87 -17.65 -9.64
N ASN A 651 23.72 -16.63 -9.78
CA ASN A 651 24.20 -15.77 -8.70
C ASN A 651 24.72 -16.57 -7.50
N ASP A 652 25.62 -17.53 -7.74
CA ASP A 652 26.22 -18.38 -6.71
C ASP A 652 25.30 -19.40 -6.03
N LEU A 653 24.05 -19.52 -6.49
CA LEU A 653 23.08 -20.47 -5.96
C LEU A 653 22.74 -21.56 -6.99
N PHE A 654 22.53 -22.80 -6.53
CA PHE A 654 21.97 -23.87 -7.37
C PHE A 654 20.58 -23.45 -7.82
N ASN A 655 20.38 -23.34 -9.13
CA ASN A 655 19.15 -22.84 -9.73
C ASN A 655 18.97 -23.46 -11.11
N GLY A 656 17.81 -24.06 -11.36
CA GLY A 656 17.51 -24.79 -12.59
C GLY A 656 17.79 -26.30 -12.45
N TRP A 657 17.99 -26.99 -13.56
CA TRP A 657 18.15 -28.45 -13.53
C TRP A 657 19.55 -28.86 -13.06
N GLY A 658 19.62 -29.86 -12.18
CA GLY A 658 20.88 -30.39 -11.68
C GLY A 658 20.76 -31.77 -11.02
N GLU A 659 21.92 -32.29 -10.62
CA GLU A 659 22.11 -33.51 -9.83
C GLU A 659 22.82 -33.17 -8.52
N TRP A 660 22.25 -33.62 -7.40
CA TRP A 660 22.84 -33.54 -6.07
C TRP A 660 23.15 -34.94 -5.56
N ARG A 661 24.43 -35.29 -5.46
CA ARG A 661 24.93 -36.55 -4.87
C ARG A 661 25.30 -36.32 -3.41
N LEU A 662 24.73 -37.15 -2.55
CA LEU A 662 24.99 -37.18 -1.12
C LEU A 662 26.15 -38.13 -0.79
N GLU A 663 26.75 -37.95 0.39
CA GLU A 663 27.81 -38.82 0.90
C GLU A 663 27.33 -40.28 1.05
N SER A 664 26.03 -40.48 1.32
CA SER A 664 25.40 -41.80 1.46
C SER A 664 25.29 -42.60 0.14
N GLY A 665 25.62 -41.99 -1.00
CA GLY A 665 25.38 -42.55 -2.34
C GLY A 665 23.97 -42.30 -2.89
N ASN A 666 23.08 -41.72 -2.08
CA ASN A 666 21.80 -41.20 -2.56
C ASN A 666 22.03 -40.03 -3.53
N ARG A 667 21.16 -39.89 -4.53
CA ARG A 667 21.23 -38.76 -5.46
C ARG A 667 19.85 -38.21 -5.80
N TYR A 668 19.76 -36.90 -5.94
CA TYR A 668 18.58 -36.22 -6.46
C TYR A 668 18.87 -35.65 -7.84
N ILE A 669 18.01 -35.92 -8.82
CA ILE A 669 18.09 -35.36 -10.17
C ILE A 669 16.80 -34.60 -10.43
N GLY A 670 16.87 -33.29 -10.61
CA GLY A 670 15.68 -32.48 -10.78
C GLY A 670 15.93 -30.98 -10.77
N GLU A 671 14.86 -30.23 -10.58
CA GLU A 671 14.90 -28.78 -10.49
C GLU A 671 15.41 -28.31 -9.11
N PHE A 672 16.20 -27.24 -9.14
CA PHE A 672 16.72 -26.53 -7.98
C PHE A 672 16.28 -25.08 -8.01
N LYS A 673 16.06 -24.54 -6.82
CA LYS A 673 15.86 -23.12 -6.60
C LYS A 673 16.50 -22.69 -5.29
N ASP A 674 17.33 -21.66 -5.35
CA ASP A 674 18.00 -21.07 -4.18
C ASP A 674 18.68 -22.13 -3.27
N ASN A 675 19.50 -23.01 -3.88
CA ASN A 675 20.21 -24.14 -3.23
C ASN A 675 19.33 -25.30 -2.75
N LYS A 676 18.02 -25.31 -3.03
CA LYS A 676 17.11 -26.39 -2.60
C LYS A 676 16.52 -27.13 -3.79
N CYS A 677 16.27 -28.41 -3.62
CA CYS A 677 15.48 -29.20 -4.58
C CYS A 677 14.04 -28.66 -4.59
N ASP A 678 13.61 -28.13 -5.73
CA ASP A 678 12.33 -27.41 -5.87
C ASP A 678 11.84 -27.55 -7.30
N GLY A 679 10.67 -28.15 -7.50
CA GLY A 679 10.13 -28.51 -8.80
C GLY A 679 10.13 -30.01 -9.07
N ILE A 680 10.09 -30.41 -10.34
CA ILE A 680 10.00 -31.83 -10.72
C ILE A 680 11.38 -32.47 -10.54
N GLY A 681 11.43 -33.61 -9.85
CA GLY A 681 12.67 -34.37 -9.71
C GLY A 681 12.50 -35.77 -9.17
N THR A 682 13.57 -36.54 -9.29
CA THR A 682 13.66 -37.94 -8.90
C THR A 682 14.80 -38.11 -7.90
N PHE A 683 14.47 -38.64 -6.73
CA PHE A 683 15.45 -39.08 -5.74
C PHE A 683 15.73 -40.57 -5.95
N ILE A 684 16.99 -40.94 -6.06
CA ILE A 684 17.48 -42.28 -6.28
C ILE A 684 18.29 -42.68 -5.05
N PHE A 685 17.86 -43.73 -4.37
CA PHE A 685 18.51 -44.27 -3.19
C PHE A 685 19.75 -45.08 -3.60
N SER A 686 20.70 -45.26 -2.68
CA SER A 686 21.91 -46.04 -2.92
C SER A 686 21.65 -47.52 -3.25
N ASP A 687 20.48 -48.06 -2.88
CA ASP A 687 20.01 -49.41 -3.26
C ASP A 687 19.47 -49.49 -4.70
N GLY A 688 19.42 -48.38 -5.42
CA GLY A 688 18.92 -48.27 -6.80
C GLY A 688 17.42 -48.01 -6.91
N SER A 689 16.65 -48.05 -5.81
CA SER A 689 15.25 -47.63 -5.82
C SER A 689 15.12 -46.13 -6.06
N SER A 690 13.98 -45.67 -6.59
CA SER A 690 13.78 -44.25 -6.87
C SER A 690 12.37 -43.77 -6.57
N LYS A 691 12.26 -42.48 -6.23
CA LYS A 691 11.00 -41.77 -5.99
C LYS A 691 10.99 -40.47 -6.79
N SER A 692 10.04 -40.38 -7.71
CA SER A 692 9.82 -39.20 -8.53
C SER A 692 8.63 -38.41 -8.02
N GLY A 693 8.69 -37.09 -8.09
CA GLY A 693 7.54 -36.24 -7.75
C GLY A 693 7.88 -34.76 -7.79
N ASN A 694 6.96 -33.97 -7.25
CA ASN A 694 7.16 -32.53 -7.10
C ASN A 694 7.80 -32.24 -5.74
N TRP A 695 8.89 -31.49 -5.74
CA TRP A 695 9.69 -31.13 -4.58
C TRP A 695 9.42 -29.67 -4.24
N GLN A 696 9.33 -29.36 -2.95
CA GLN A 696 9.22 -27.98 -2.46
C GLN A 696 10.15 -27.79 -1.27
N ASN A 697 11.08 -26.85 -1.39
CA ASN A 697 12.08 -26.56 -0.37
C ASN A 697 12.85 -27.79 0.15
N GLY A 698 13.22 -28.71 -0.75
CA GLY A 698 13.97 -29.92 -0.42
C GLY A 698 13.13 -31.09 0.08
N ILE A 699 11.79 -31.00 0.10
CA ILE A 699 10.88 -32.05 0.56
C ILE A 699 9.98 -32.52 -0.58
N LEU A 700 9.87 -33.84 -0.79
CA LEU A 700 8.92 -34.44 -1.74
C LEU A 700 7.47 -34.21 -1.26
N ALA A 701 6.55 -33.88 -2.17
CA ALA A 701 5.17 -33.49 -1.81
C ALA A 701 4.36 -34.54 -1.02
N ASP A 702 4.78 -35.80 -1.00
CA ASP A 702 4.22 -36.87 -0.16
C ASP A 702 4.72 -36.85 1.30
N GLY A 703 5.60 -35.90 1.64
CA GLY A 703 5.95 -35.47 2.99
C GLY A 703 7.01 -36.32 3.71
N ASN A 704 7.48 -37.41 3.12
CA ASN A 704 8.32 -38.41 3.81
C ASN A 704 9.78 -38.48 3.32
N LEU A 705 10.17 -37.64 2.36
CA LEU A 705 11.52 -37.69 1.79
C LEU A 705 12.10 -36.28 1.63
N THR A 706 13.34 -36.10 2.12
CA THR A 706 14.12 -34.87 1.97
C THR A 706 15.31 -35.13 1.07
N CYS A 707 15.64 -34.20 0.17
CA CYS A 707 16.73 -34.42 -0.78
C CYS A 707 18.14 -34.27 -0.17
N ASP A 708 18.22 -33.86 1.10
CA ASP A 708 19.45 -33.74 1.88
C ASP A 708 19.73 -34.93 2.82
N ARG A 709 18.87 -35.97 2.83
CA ARG A 709 19.01 -37.15 3.73
C ARG A 709 19.40 -38.44 3.02
#